data_AF-A0A2K5JYU3-F1
#
_entry.id   AF-A0A2K5JYU3-F1
#
_cell.length_a   1.000
_cell.length_b   1.000
_cell.length_c   1.000
_cell.angle_alpha   90.00
_cell.angle_beta   90.00
_cell.angle_gamma   90.00
#
_symmetry.space_group_name_H-M   'P 1'
#
loop_
_entity.id
_entity.type
_entity.pdbx_description
1 polymer ?
#
loop_
_entity_poly.entity_id
_entity_poly.type
_entity_poly.pdbx_seq_one_letter_code
_entity_poly.pdbx_strand_id
1 'polypeptide(L)'
;MSRLLWRKLAGATVVPGPVPAPGRWVSSSVPASDPSDGRRRQQQLQQQQPQVPSSEGGQLRHNPLHIQMLSKGLHEQIFGQGGEIPGEAAVRRSVEHLQKHGLWGQPAAPLPDVELRLPPLYGDNLDQHFRLLAQKQSLPYLEAANSLLQAQLPPQPPGWAWAEGWTRYGPEGEAVPVAIPEERALVFDVEVCLAEGTCPTLAVAISPSAWYSWCSRRLVEERYSWTSQLSPADLIPLEVPAGASSPTQRDWQEQLVVGHNVSFDRAHIREQYLIQGSRMRFLDTMSMHMAISGLSSFQRSLWIAAKQGKHKVQGPTKQGQKSQRKARRGPAISSWDWLDISSVNSLAEVHRLYVGGPPLEKEPRELFVKGTMKDIRENFQDLMQYCAQDVWATHEVFQEQLPLFLERCPHPVTLAGMLEMGVSYLPVNQNWERYLAEAQGTYEELQREMKKSLMDLANDACQLLSGERYKEDPWLWDLEWDLQEFKQKKAKKVKKEPATTSKLPIEGAGAPGDPMDQEDLGPRSEEEEFQQDVMARACLQKLKGTTELLPKRPQHLPGHPGWYRKLCPRLDDPTWTPGPSLLSLQMRVTPKLMALTWDGFPLHYSERHGWGYLVPGRRDNLAKLPTGTTLESAGVVCPYRAIESLYKKHCLEQGKQQLTPQEADLAEEFLLTDSSAIWQTVEELDYLEVEAEAKVENLGAAVSGQPLALTAPGSPKDSQPNYHHGNGPYNDVDIPGCWFFKLPHKDGNSCNVGSPFAKDFLPKMEDGTLQAGPGGASGPRALEINKMISFWRNAHKRISSQMVVWLPRSALPRAVIRHPDYDEEGLYGAILPQVVTAGTITRRAVEPTWLTASNARPDRVGSELKAMVQAPPGYTLVGADVDSQELWIAAVLGDAHFAGMHGCTAFGWMTLQGRKSRGTDLHSKTATTVGISREHAKVFNYGRIYGAGQPFAERLLMQFNHRLTQQEAAEKAQQMYAVTKGLRWYRLSDEGEWLVREFHLPVDRTEDGWISLQDLRKVQRETARKSHWKKWEVVAERAWKGGTESEMFNKLESIATSDIPRTPVLGCRISRALEPSAVQGEFMTSRVNWVVQSSAVDYLHLMLVAMKWLFEEFAIDGRFCISIHDEVRYLVREEDRYRAALALQITNLLTRCMFAYKLGLNDLPQSVAFFSAVDIDRCLRKEVTMDCKTPSNPTGMERRYGIPQGEALDIYQIIELTKGSLEKRSQPGP
;
A
#
# COMPACT_ATOMS: atom_id res chain seq x y z
N MET A 1 -12.86 -12.02 -41.10
CA MET A 1 -12.47 -13.40 -41.46
C MET A 1 -11.67 -14.06 -40.33
N SER A 2 -12.29 -14.29 -39.16
CA SER A 2 -11.63 -14.82 -37.95
C SER A 2 -12.60 -15.66 -37.10
N ARG A 3 -13.19 -16.70 -37.69
CA ARG A 3 -14.05 -17.68 -36.98
C ARG A 3 -13.70 -19.15 -37.26
N LEU A 4 -12.62 -19.41 -37.99
CA LEU A 4 -12.33 -20.75 -38.54
C LEU A 4 -11.03 -21.42 -38.06
N LEU A 5 -10.22 -20.78 -37.22
CA LEU A 5 -8.94 -21.36 -36.76
C LEU A 5 -9.04 -22.17 -35.46
N TRP A 6 -10.11 -22.05 -34.67
CA TRP A 6 -10.28 -22.80 -33.41
C TRP A 6 -11.11 -24.08 -33.54
N ARG A 7 -11.64 -24.40 -34.72
CA ARG A 7 -12.37 -25.66 -34.99
C ARG A 7 -11.50 -26.80 -35.53
N LYS A 8 -10.25 -26.56 -35.92
CA LYS A 8 -9.42 -27.55 -36.64
C LYS A 8 -8.54 -28.46 -35.79
N LEU A 9 -8.55 -28.33 -34.46
CA LEU A 9 -7.85 -29.27 -33.55
C LEU A 9 -8.80 -30.13 -32.70
N ALA A 10 -10.12 -29.96 -32.84
CA ALA A 10 -11.15 -30.73 -32.12
C ALA A 10 -11.79 -31.85 -32.95
N GLY A 11 -11.09 -32.35 -33.98
CA GLY A 11 -11.61 -33.33 -34.94
C GLY A 11 -10.65 -34.49 -35.20
N ALA A 12 -10.19 -35.17 -34.15
CA ALA A 12 -9.57 -36.48 -34.26
C ALA A 12 -10.40 -37.47 -33.44
N THR A 13 -11.33 -38.14 -34.12
CA THR A 13 -12.13 -39.25 -33.59
C THR A 13 -11.21 -40.43 -33.28
N VAL A 14 -10.99 -40.70 -31.99
CA VAL A 14 -10.35 -41.93 -31.52
C VAL A 14 -11.42 -43.02 -31.43
N VAL A 15 -11.23 -44.08 -32.20
CA VAL A 15 -12.04 -45.32 -32.18
C VAL A 15 -11.80 -46.06 -30.85
N PRO A 16 -12.83 -46.62 -30.19
CA PRO A 16 -12.65 -47.33 -28.92
C PRO A 16 -12.10 -48.76 -29.15
N GLY A 17 -10.91 -49.03 -28.63
CA GLY A 17 -10.35 -50.39 -28.46
C GLY A 17 -10.75 -51.00 -27.11
N PRO A 18 -10.74 -52.33 -26.95
CA PRO A 18 -11.51 -53.03 -25.93
C PRO A 18 -10.86 -53.00 -24.54
N VAL A 19 -11.74 -52.91 -23.54
CA VAL A 19 -11.46 -52.95 -22.09
C VAL A 19 -11.18 -54.39 -21.64
N PRO A 20 -10.14 -54.67 -20.84
CA PRO A 20 -10.10 -55.87 -20.01
C PRO A 20 -10.63 -55.58 -18.59
N ALA A 21 -11.53 -56.46 -18.14
CA ALA A 21 -12.17 -56.45 -16.82
C ALA A 21 -11.22 -56.88 -15.68
N PRO A 22 -11.56 -56.60 -14.40
CA PRO A 22 -10.64 -56.76 -13.27
C PRO A 22 -10.66 -58.18 -12.69
N GLY A 23 -9.49 -58.80 -12.59
CA GLY A 23 -9.30 -60.13 -11.98
C GLY A 23 -9.06 -60.06 -10.47
N ARG A 24 -10.04 -60.54 -9.70
CA ARG A 24 -9.98 -60.86 -8.26
C ARG A 24 -8.86 -61.86 -7.95
N TRP A 25 -8.09 -61.60 -6.90
CA TRP A 25 -7.19 -62.58 -6.27
C TRP A 25 -7.94 -63.34 -5.17
N VAL A 26 -8.02 -64.66 -5.30
CA VAL A 26 -8.38 -65.58 -4.20
C VAL A 26 -7.41 -66.78 -4.24
N SER A 27 -6.92 -67.11 -3.05
CA SER A 27 -5.96 -68.12 -2.67
C SER A 27 -6.26 -69.55 -3.13
N SER A 28 -5.22 -70.35 -3.38
CA SER A 28 -5.13 -71.75 -2.96
C SER A 28 -3.69 -72.25 -3.01
N SER A 29 -3.45 -73.39 -2.38
CA SER A 29 -2.26 -73.78 -1.62
C SER A 29 -1.66 -75.12 -2.08
N VAL A 30 -0.47 -75.45 -1.55
CA VAL A 30 0.15 -76.81 -1.36
C VAL A 30 0.97 -77.36 -2.57
N PRO A 31 2.02 -78.21 -2.41
CA PRO A 31 3.31 -77.99 -1.73
C PRO A 31 4.56 -78.55 -2.48
N ALA A 32 5.75 -78.21 -1.93
CA ALA A 32 7.03 -78.92 -1.86
C ALA A 32 7.37 -80.12 -2.79
N SER A 33 8.55 -80.05 -3.42
CA SER A 33 9.58 -81.12 -3.37
C SER A 33 10.97 -80.59 -3.70
N ASP A 34 11.92 -80.89 -2.81
CA ASP A 34 13.39 -80.81 -2.90
C ASP A 34 13.93 -82.17 -3.42
N PRO A 35 15.24 -82.48 -3.62
CA PRO A 35 16.46 -81.64 -3.55
C PRO A 35 17.53 -81.95 -4.65
N SER A 36 18.72 -81.36 -4.50
CA SER A 36 20.04 -81.62 -5.16
C SER A 36 20.24 -80.93 -6.52
N ASP A 37 21.36 -80.26 -6.84
CA ASP A 37 22.74 -80.40 -6.38
C ASP A 37 23.49 -79.09 -6.69
N GLY A 38 24.27 -78.55 -5.77
CA GLY A 38 24.75 -77.17 -5.87
C GLY A 38 25.93 -76.83 -4.97
N ARG A 39 27.10 -77.41 -5.24
CA ARG A 39 28.39 -76.83 -4.81
C ARG A 39 29.06 -76.13 -6.00
N ARG A 40 29.03 -74.79 -5.99
CA ARG A 40 30.05 -73.82 -6.48
C ARG A 40 29.36 -72.54 -6.95
N ARG A 41 29.28 -71.54 -6.07
CA ARG A 41 29.22 -70.09 -6.39
C ARG A 41 29.11 -69.28 -5.09
N GLN A 42 30.25 -69.09 -4.43
CA GLN A 42 30.47 -67.92 -3.57
C GLN A 42 31.60 -67.12 -4.24
N GLN A 43 31.20 -66.34 -5.24
CA GLN A 43 31.86 -65.19 -5.86
C GLN A 43 31.16 -64.98 -7.21
N GLN A 44 30.73 -63.75 -7.47
CA GLN A 44 29.91 -63.29 -8.61
C GLN A 44 28.39 -63.44 -8.44
N LEU A 45 27.80 -62.47 -7.74
CA LEU A 45 26.50 -61.86 -8.06
C LEU A 45 26.45 -60.48 -7.40
N GLN A 46 27.22 -59.57 -7.96
CA GLN A 46 27.10 -58.13 -7.73
C GLN A 46 27.36 -57.48 -9.09
N GLN A 47 26.31 -57.29 -9.88
CA GLN A 47 26.21 -56.35 -11.00
C GLN A 47 24.88 -56.55 -11.74
N GLN A 48 23.92 -55.68 -11.42
CA GLN A 48 23.12 -54.88 -12.35
C GLN A 48 22.07 -54.11 -11.53
N GLN A 49 22.57 -53.16 -10.74
CA GLN A 49 21.80 -51.96 -10.37
C GLN A 49 22.15 -50.89 -11.41
N PRO A 50 21.21 -50.03 -11.84
CA PRO A 50 21.56 -48.86 -12.64
C PRO A 50 22.54 -48.02 -11.81
N GLN A 51 23.75 -47.86 -12.34
CA GLN A 51 24.81 -47.10 -11.67
C GLN A 51 24.34 -45.67 -11.40
N VAL A 52 24.30 -45.33 -10.12
CA VAL A 52 24.40 -43.96 -9.64
C VAL A 52 25.71 -43.39 -10.21
N PRO A 53 25.72 -42.22 -10.87
CA PRO A 53 26.98 -41.56 -11.18
C PRO A 53 27.55 -41.06 -9.85
N SER A 54 28.45 -41.84 -9.26
CA SER A 54 29.23 -41.45 -8.09
C SER A 54 30.45 -40.63 -8.54
N SER A 55 30.45 -39.38 -8.09
CA SER A 55 31.58 -38.50 -7.77
C SER A 55 32.87 -38.61 -8.60
N GLU A 56 33.18 -37.53 -9.33
CA GLU A 56 34.49 -36.86 -9.30
C GLU A 56 34.39 -35.52 -10.07
N GLY A 57 34.40 -34.40 -9.34
CA GLY A 57 34.51 -33.04 -9.91
C GLY A 57 33.23 -32.18 -9.86
N GLY A 58 32.81 -31.73 -8.68
CA GLY A 58 31.86 -30.61 -8.55
C GLY A 58 32.54 -29.31 -9.01
N GLN A 59 32.54 -29.06 -10.31
CA GLN A 59 33.06 -27.80 -10.88
C GLN A 59 31.96 -26.74 -10.79
N LEU A 60 32.19 -25.75 -9.92
CA LEU A 60 31.40 -24.51 -9.85
C LEU A 60 31.30 -23.89 -11.25
N ARG A 61 30.09 -23.89 -11.83
CA ARG A 61 29.87 -23.31 -13.17
C ARG A 61 29.85 -21.79 -13.06
N HIS A 62 30.70 -21.13 -13.86
CA HIS A 62 30.73 -19.68 -13.97
C HIS A 62 30.43 -19.24 -15.40
N ASN A 63 29.79 -18.09 -15.54
CA ASN A 63 29.69 -17.43 -16.84
C ASN A 63 31.01 -16.71 -17.20
N PRO A 64 31.17 -16.18 -18.43
CA PRO A 64 32.37 -15.44 -18.85
C PRO A 64 32.69 -14.18 -18.02
N LEU A 65 31.77 -13.73 -17.16
CA LEU A 65 31.91 -12.58 -16.28
C LEU A 65 32.20 -12.98 -14.82
N HIS A 66 32.58 -14.24 -14.58
CA HIS A 66 32.84 -14.81 -13.25
C HIS A 66 31.64 -14.77 -12.29
N ILE A 67 30.41 -14.83 -12.83
CA ILE A 67 29.19 -15.00 -12.05
C ILE A 67 28.89 -16.50 -11.94
N GLN A 68 28.71 -16.96 -10.71
CA GLN A 68 28.33 -18.34 -10.42
C GLN A 68 26.92 -18.62 -10.91
N MET A 69 26.80 -19.63 -11.77
CA MET A 69 25.55 -20.09 -12.37
C MET A 69 25.01 -21.30 -11.59
N LEU A 70 23.82 -21.78 -11.94
CA LEU A 70 23.25 -23.00 -11.34
C LEU A 70 24.24 -24.18 -11.39
N SER A 71 24.08 -25.15 -10.49
CA SER A 71 24.83 -26.41 -10.57
C SER A 71 24.54 -27.13 -11.90
N LYS A 72 25.47 -27.99 -12.36
CA LYS A 72 25.32 -28.72 -13.63
C LYS A 72 24.05 -29.57 -13.65
N GLY A 73 23.78 -30.31 -12.57
CA GLY A 73 22.59 -31.16 -12.46
C GLY A 73 21.27 -30.38 -12.51
N LEU A 74 21.20 -29.18 -11.92
CA LEU A 74 19.99 -28.35 -11.99
C LEU A 74 19.80 -27.71 -13.37
N HIS A 75 20.89 -27.26 -13.99
CA HIS A 75 20.84 -26.69 -15.34
C HIS A 75 20.33 -27.70 -16.36
N GLU A 76 20.88 -28.91 -16.35
CA GLU A 76 20.48 -29.98 -17.27
C GLU A 76 19.01 -30.40 -17.09
N GLN A 77 18.49 -30.37 -15.85
CA GLN A 77 17.09 -30.69 -15.56
C GLN A 77 16.11 -29.61 -16.03
N ILE A 78 16.53 -28.34 -16.10
CA ILE A 78 15.64 -27.20 -16.40
C ILE A 78 15.76 -26.73 -17.85
N PHE A 79 17.00 -26.54 -18.33
CA PHE A 79 17.31 -25.97 -19.64
C PHE A 79 17.81 -27.02 -20.65
N GLY A 80 18.06 -28.26 -20.21
CA GLY A 80 18.58 -29.34 -21.06
C GLY A 80 20.11 -29.32 -21.20
N GLN A 81 20.64 -30.14 -22.11
CA GLN A 81 22.09 -30.24 -22.36
C GLN A 81 22.56 -29.12 -23.30
N GLY A 82 23.48 -28.28 -22.81
CA GLY A 82 24.19 -27.27 -23.60
C GLY A 82 23.64 -25.85 -23.41
N GLY A 83 24.34 -25.04 -22.61
CA GLY A 83 24.12 -23.60 -22.59
C GLY A 83 24.75 -22.95 -23.84
N GLU A 84 24.04 -22.03 -24.49
CA GLU A 84 24.61 -21.23 -25.58
C GLU A 84 25.80 -20.43 -25.05
N ILE A 85 26.97 -20.60 -25.68
CA ILE A 85 28.17 -19.84 -25.33
C ILE A 85 27.97 -18.41 -25.85
N PRO A 86 28.02 -17.38 -24.99
CA PRO A 86 27.90 -16.00 -25.44
C PRO A 86 29.00 -15.66 -26.45
N GLY A 87 28.66 -14.95 -27.51
CA GLY A 87 29.64 -14.54 -28.53
C GLY A 87 30.74 -13.65 -27.95
N GLU A 88 31.99 -13.79 -28.43
CA GLU A 88 33.15 -13.08 -27.89
C GLU A 88 32.98 -11.55 -27.89
N ALA A 89 32.33 -10.98 -28.91
CA ALA A 89 32.05 -9.55 -29.00
C ALA A 89 31.09 -9.08 -27.89
N ALA A 90 30.10 -9.90 -27.52
CA ALA A 90 29.19 -9.59 -26.43
C ALA A 90 29.92 -9.60 -25.08
N VAL A 91 30.81 -10.57 -24.87
CA VAL A 91 31.62 -10.68 -23.65
C VAL A 91 32.56 -9.48 -23.53
N ARG A 92 33.26 -9.12 -24.61
CA ARG A 92 34.19 -7.97 -24.62
C ARG A 92 33.49 -6.67 -24.26
N ARG A 93 32.35 -6.36 -24.91
CA ARG A 93 31.53 -5.18 -24.60
C ARG A 93 31.08 -5.13 -23.14
N SER A 94 30.75 -6.28 -22.56
CA SER A 94 30.34 -6.40 -21.16
C SER A 94 31.50 -6.10 -20.21
N VAL A 95 32.68 -6.66 -20.49
CA VAL A 95 33.89 -6.40 -19.70
C VAL A 95 34.28 -4.92 -19.75
N GLU A 96 34.27 -4.30 -20.94
CA GLU A 96 34.55 -2.86 -21.11
C GLU A 96 33.56 -1.99 -20.33
N HIS A 97 32.27 -2.34 -20.37
CA HIS A 97 31.23 -1.64 -19.61
C HIS A 97 31.45 -1.76 -18.08
N LEU A 98 31.75 -2.96 -17.58
CA LEU A 98 32.01 -3.20 -16.16
C LEU A 98 33.30 -2.51 -15.68
N GLN A 99 34.34 -2.47 -16.51
CA GLN A 99 35.58 -1.74 -16.24
C GLN A 99 35.33 -0.23 -16.12
N LYS A 100 34.57 0.36 -17.06
CA LYS A 100 34.20 1.78 -17.02
C LYS A 100 33.50 2.17 -15.71
N HIS A 101 32.76 1.26 -15.09
CA HIS A 101 32.04 1.50 -13.85
C HIS A 101 32.73 1.00 -12.57
N GLY A 102 33.97 0.49 -12.67
CA GLY A 102 34.80 0.04 -11.55
C GLY A 102 34.35 -1.27 -10.89
N LEU A 103 33.65 -2.14 -11.63
CA LEU A 103 33.05 -3.38 -11.11
C LEU A 103 33.78 -4.65 -11.55
N TRP A 104 34.58 -4.58 -12.62
CA TRP A 104 35.33 -5.73 -13.13
C TRP A 104 36.43 -6.19 -12.17
N GLY A 105 36.62 -7.51 -12.03
CA GLY A 105 37.71 -8.10 -11.23
C GLY A 105 37.49 -8.11 -9.70
N GLN A 106 36.29 -7.75 -9.23
CA GLN A 106 35.98 -7.78 -7.80
C GLN A 106 35.81 -9.23 -7.29
N PRO A 107 36.37 -9.58 -6.11
CA PRO A 107 36.25 -10.93 -5.59
C PRO A 107 34.81 -11.26 -5.19
N ALA A 108 34.32 -12.42 -5.64
CA ALA A 108 33.04 -13.00 -5.24
C ALA A 108 33.30 -14.23 -4.36
N ALA A 109 32.58 -14.36 -3.24
CA ALA A 109 32.64 -15.61 -2.46
C ALA A 109 31.74 -16.65 -3.16
N PRO A 110 32.26 -17.84 -3.50
CA PRO A 110 31.47 -18.89 -4.11
C PRO A 110 30.44 -19.42 -3.10
N LEU A 111 29.24 -19.69 -3.60
CA LEU A 111 28.20 -20.41 -2.89
C LEU A 111 28.42 -21.92 -3.06
N PRO A 112 28.10 -22.77 -2.07
CA PRO A 112 28.13 -24.22 -2.24
C PRO A 112 27.19 -24.68 -3.36
N ASP A 113 27.54 -25.72 -4.12
CA ASP A 113 26.63 -26.29 -5.12
C ASP A 113 25.38 -26.89 -4.46
N VAL A 114 24.24 -26.72 -5.12
CA VAL A 114 22.96 -27.33 -4.70
C VAL A 114 22.65 -28.53 -5.59
N GLU A 115 22.54 -29.71 -4.97
CA GLU A 115 22.11 -30.94 -5.62
C GLU A 115 20.67 -31.27 -5.21
N LEU A 116 19.76 -31.21 -6.18
CA LEU A 116 18.35 -31.48 -5.98
C LEU A 116 17.78 -32.20 -7.21
N ARG A 117 16.91 -33.18 -6.98
CA ARG A 117 16.11 -33.81 -8.05
C ARG A 117 14.79 -33.08 -8.16
N LEU A 118 14.60 -32.36 -9.25
CA LEU A 118 13.37 -31.63 -9.51
C LEU A 118 12.26 -32.59 -9.95
N PRO A 119 10.99 -32.30 -9.62
CA PRO A 119 9.87 -33.03 -10.20
C PRO A 119 9.90 -32.93 -11.74
N PRO A 120 9.46 -33.98 -12.46
CA PRO A 120 9.47 -33.98 -13.91
C PRO A 120 8.58 -32.87 -14.46
N LEU A 121 9.12 -32.05 -15.36
CA LEU A 121 8.36 -31.02 -16.05
C LEU A 121 7.40 -31.68 -17.04
N TYR A 122 6.12 -31.29 -17.01
CA TYR A 122 5.11 -31.81 -17.95
C TYR A 122 5.28 -31.35 -19.41
N GLY A 123 6.05 -30.30 -19.68
CA GLY A 123 6.26 -29.74 -21.01
C GLY A 123 7.72 -29.81 -21.44
N ASP A 124 7.97 -29.66 -22.74
CA ASP A 124 9.33 -29.73 -23.33
C ASP A 124 10.21 -28.53 -22.95
N ASN A 125 9.58 -27.43 -22.54
CA ASN A 125 10.25 -26.24 -22.02
C ASN A 125 9.42 -25.60 -20.89
N LEU A 126 10.02 -24.62 -20.20
CA LEU A 126 9.41 -23.92 -19.08
C LEU A 126 8.09 -23.21 -19.44
N ASP A 127 7.99 -22.56 -20.59
CA ASP A 127 6.76 -21.89 -21.01
C ASP A 127 5.62 -22.89 -21.20
N GLN A 128 5.89 -23.98 -21.91
CA GLN A 128 4.90 -25.03 -22.11
C GLN A 128 4.49 -25.69 -20.79
N HIS A 129 5.45 -25.95 -19.90
CA HIS A 129 5.17 -26.48 -18.58
C HIS A 129 4.20 -25.57 -17.80
N PHE A 130 4.51 -24.28 -17.66
CA PHE A 130 3.63 -23.34 -16.95
C PHE A 130 2.27 -23.14 -17.63
N ARG A 131 2.18 -23.22 -18.96
CA ARG A 131 0.90 -23.21 -19.68
C ARG A 131 0.07 -24.44 -19.33
N LEU A 132 0.66 -25.64 -19.33
CA LEU A 132 -0.02 -26.88 -18.99
C LEU A 132 -0.50 -26.88 -17.53
N LEU A 133 0.34 -26.41 -16.60
CA LEU A 133 -0.04 -26.25 -15.20
C LEU A 133 -1.24 -25.33 -15.04
N ALA A 134 -1.16 -24.13 -15.60
CA ALA A 134 -2.23 -23.16 -15.49
C ALA A 134 -3.51 -23.63 -16.19
N GLN A 135 -3.40 -24.28 -17.36
CA GLN A 135 -4.56 -24.87 -18.05
C GLN A 135 -5.23 -25.94 -17.18
N LYS A 136 -4.46 -26.88 -16.61
CA LYS A 136 -5.02 -27.90 -15.71
C LYS A 136 -5.78 -27.28 -14.53
N GLN A 137 -5.24 -26.21 -13.94
CA GLN A 137 -5.84 -25.52 -12.80
C GLN A 137 -7.02 -24.61 -13.15
N SER A 138 -7.04 -23.98 -14.33
CA SER A 138 -8.06 -23.01 -14.73
C SER A 138 -9.16 -23.58 -15.63
N LEU A 139 -8.90 -24.67 -16.35
CA LEU A 139 -9.83 -25.22 -17.35
C LEU A 139 -11.22 -25.54 -16.80
N PRO A 140 -11.38 -26.18 -15.62
CA PRO A 140 -12.73 -26.47 -15.12
C PRO A 140 -13.56 -25.21 -14.85
N TYR A 141 -12.91 -24.15 -14.35
CA TYR A 141 -13.54 -22.86 -14.11
C TYR A 141 -13.81 -22.11 -15.42
N LEU A 142 -12.94 -22.24 -16.42
CA LEU A 142 -13.19 -21.69 -17.76
C LEU A 142 -14.34 -22.39 -18.47
N GLU A 143 -14.50 -23.71 -18.33
CA GLU A 143 -15.65 -24.44 -18.85
C GLU A 143 -16.95 -23.94 -18.18
N ALA A 144 -16.94 -23.83 -16.85
CA ALA A 144 -18.06 -23.28 -16.08
C ALA A 144 -18.40 -21.84 -16.50
N ALA A 145 -17.39 -20.98 -16.68
CA ALA A 145 -17.56 -19.62 -17.20
C ALA A 145 -18.17 -19.63 -18.61
N ASN A 146 -17.65 -20.45 -19.53
CA ASN A 146 -18.14 -20.53 -20.90
C ASN A 146 -19.60 -21.01 -20.97
N SER A 147 -20.00 -21.94 -20.10
CA SER A 147 -21.41 -22.33 -19.97
C SER A 147 -22.30 -21.15 -19.57
N LEU A 148 -21.83 -20.29 -18.66
CA LEU A 148 -22.54 -19.08 -18.23
C LEU A 148 -22.59 -18.00 -19.32
N LEU A 149 -21.54 -17.87 -20.14
CA LEU A 149 -21.50 -16.93 -21.26
C LEU A 149 -22.47 -17.32 -22.39
N GLN A 150 -22.59 -18.60 -22.69
CA GLN A 150 -23.41 -19.13 -23.79
C GLN A 150 -24.88 -19.36 -23.41
N ALA A 151 -25.19 -19.34 -22.11
CA ALA A 151 -26.54 -19.55 -21.62
C ALA A 151 -27.49 -18.42 -22.04
N GLN A 152 -28.71 -18.79 -22.43
CA GLN A 152 -29.83 -17.86 -22.47
C GLN A 152 -30.43 -17.84 -21.08
N LEU A 153 -30.27 -16.72 -20.39
CA LEU A 153 -30.72 -16.58 -19.01
C LEU A 153 -32.24 -16.72 -18.91
N PRO A 154 -32.75 -17.37 -17.84
CA PRO A 154 -34.19 -17.46 -17.60
C PRO A 154 -34.81 -16.08 -17.35
N PRO A 155 -36.10 -15.89 -17.69
CA PRO A 155 -36.80 -14.64 -17.40
C PRO A 155 -36.81 -14.38 -15.89
N GLN A 156 -36.72 -13.10 -15.53
CA GLN A 156 -36.78 -12.69 -14.14
C GLN A 156 -38.15 -13.04 -13.52
N PRO A 157 -38.19 -13.57 -12.28
CA PRO A 157 -39.45 -13.90 -11.63
C PRO A 157 -40.31 -12.64 -11.39
N PRO A 158 -41.64 -12.72 -11.49
CA PRO A 158 -42.53 -11.58 -11.31
C PRO A 158 -42.66 -11.11 -9.85
N GLY A 159 -42.23 -11.93 -8.88
CA GLY A 159 -42.21 -11.60 -7.47
C GLY A 159 -41.30 -12.54 -6.69
N TRP A 160 -40.72 -12.04 -5.60
CA TRP A 160 -39.72 -12.74 -4.80
C TRP A 160 -40.35 -13.34 -3.53
N ALA A 161 -39.97 -14.56 -3.19
CA ALA A 161 -40.47 -15.28 -2.03
C ALA A 161 -39.90 -14.71 -0.72
N TRP A 162 -40.77 -14.43 0.24
CA TRP A 162 -40.40 -14.07 1.61
C TRP A 162 -40.25 -15.32 2.47
N ALA A 163 -39.13 -16.05 2.29
CA ALA A 163 -38.85 -17.29 2.99
C ALA A 163 -37.36 -17.36 3.39
N GLU A 164 -37.08 -17.90 4.57
CA GLU A 164 -35.71 -18.09 5.06
C GLU A 164 -34.94 -19.08 4.17
N GLY A 165 -33.67 -18.76 3.89
CA GLY A 165 -32.79 -19.62 3.10
C GLY A 165 -32.97 -19.44 1.60
N TRP A 166 -32.50 -20.43 0.82
CA TRP A 166 -32.50 -20.37 -0.63
C TRP A 166 -33.85 -20.77 -1.23
N THR A 167 -34.33 -19.98 -2.20
CA THR A 167 -35.47 -20.30 -3.06
C THR A 167 -35.02 -20.26 -4.52
N ARG A 168 -35.31 -21.34 -5.27
CA ARG A 168 -35.07 -21.46 -6.71
C ARG A 168 -36.31 -21.04 -7.48
N TYR A 169 -36.14 -20.27 -8.56
CA TYR A 169 -37.19 -19.87 -9.48
C TYR A 169 -36.95 -20.49 -10.86
N GLY A 170 -37.88 -21.34 -11.29
CA GLY A 170 -37.85 -21.94 -12.63
C GLY A 170 -38.29 -20.97 -13.74
N PRO A 171 -38.09 -21.33 -15.03
CA PRO A 171 -38.49 -20.49 -16.17
C PRO A 171 -39.99 -20.16 -16.22
N GLU A 172 -40.82 -21.05 -15.67
CA GLU A 172 -42.29 -20.89 -15.56
C GLU A 172 -42.72 -20.09 -14.31
N GLY A 173 -41.77 -19.58 -13.52
CA GLY A 173 -42.02 -18.82 -12.29
C GLY A 173 -42.26 -19.66 -11.03
N GLU A 174 -42.03 -20.97 -11.08
CA GLU A 174 -42.15 -21.87 -9.92
C GLU A 174 -41.10 -21.54 -8.85
N ALA A 175 -41.55 -21.23 -7.62
CA ALA A 175 -40.68 -20.96 -6.47
C ALA A 175 -40.56 -22.20 -5.59
N VAL A 176 -39.36 -22.80 -5.51
CA VAL A 176 -39.08 -24.02 -4.75
C VAL A 176 -37.97 -23.77 -3.73
N PRO A 177 -38.16 -24.05 -2.42
CA PRO A 177 -37.09 -23.94 -1.44
C PRO A 177 -36.02 -25.00 -1.70
N VAL A 178 -34.75 -24.59 -1.71
CA VAL A 178 -33.59 -25.46 -1.93
C VAL A 178 -32.57 -25.25 -0.81
N ALA A 179 -31.71 -26.24 -0.56
CA ALA A 179 -30.69 -26.12 0.48
C ALA A 179 -29.50 -25.24 0.03
N ILE A 180 -29.10 -25.41 -1.24
CA ILE A 180 -28.01 -24.71 -1.92
C ILE A 180 -28.32 -24.67 -3.43
N PRO A 181 -27.74 -23.74 -4.21
CA PRO A 181 -27.76 -23.81 -5.66
C PRO A 181 -27.04 -25.07 -6.18
N GLU A 182 -27.59 -25.73 -7.20
CA GLU A 182 -27.05 -27.00 -7.72
C GLU A 182 -26.08 -26.81 -8.90
N GLU A 183 -26.10 -25.65 -9.54
CA GLU A 183 -25.30 -25.37 -10.73
C GLU A 183 -23.82 -25.12 -10.44
N ARG A 184 -22.97 -25.42 -11.43
CA ARG A 184 -21.51 -25.24 -11.34
C ARG A 184 -21.04 -23.79 -11.48
N ALA A 185 -21.87 -22.91 -12.04
CA ALA A 185 -21.53 -21.52 -12.33
C ALA A 185 -22.68 -20.59 -11.99
N LEU A 186 -22.41 -19.54 -11.22
CA LEU A 186 -23.40 -18.58 -10.75
C LEU A 186 -22.86 -17.15 -10.90
N VAL A 187 -23.71 -16.18 -11.25
CA VAL A 187 -23.48 -14.77 -10.90
C VAL A 187 -24.20 -14.50 -9.59
N PHE A 188 -23.51 -13.88 -8.64
CA PHE A 188 -23.95 -13.77 -7.25
C PHE A 188 -23.62 -12.40 -6.67
N ASP A 189 -24.56 -11.86 -5.88
CA ASP A 189 -24.43 -10.58 -5.18
C ASP A 189 -25.11 -10.67 -3.80
N VAL A 190 -24.50 -10.03 -2.79
CA VAL A 190 -24.98 -10.03 -1.40
C VAL A 190 -25.14 -8.61 -0.88
N GLU A 191 -26.29 -8.35 -0.27
CA GLU A 191 -26.59 -7.09 0.41
C GLU A 191 -26.64 -7.22 1.93
N VAL A 192 -26.12 -6.20 2.61
CA VAL A 192 -25.92 -6.16 4.07
C VAL A 192 -26.46 -4.86 4.63
N CYS A 193 -27.30 -4.93 5.66
CA CYS A 193 -27.75 -3.76 6.41
C CYS A 193 -26.65 -3.27 7.37
N LEU A 194 -25.87 -2.28 6.93
CA LEU A 194 -24.67 -1.81 7.66
C LEU A 194 -24.99 -1.11 8.99
N ALA A 195 -26.18 -0.52 9.13
CA ALA A 195 -26.63 0.11 10.39
C ALA A 195 -26.82 -0.92 11.52
N GLU A 196 -26.97 -2.18 11.14
CA GLU A 196 -27.52 -3.25 11.96
C GLU A 196 -26.51 -4.41 12.15
N GLY A 197 -25.34 -4.34 11.51
CA GLY A 197 -24.23 -5.30 11.65
C GLY A 197 -23.59 -5.69 10.31
N THR A 198 -22.82 -6.78 10.32
CA THR A 198 -22.10 -7.32 9.14
C THR A 198 -22.69 -8.64 8.64
N CYS A 199 -23.83 -9.09 9.17
CA CYS A 199 -24.47 -10.33 8.70
C CYS A 199 -25.14 -10.12 7.33
N PRO A 200 -25.09 -11.11 6.43
CA PRO A 200 -25.81 -11.04 5.16
C PRO A 200 -27.31 -10.89 5.39
N THR A 201 -27.95 -10.00 4.63
CA THR A 201 -29.38 -9.70 4.75
C THR A 201 -30.17 -10.33 3.60
N LEU A 202 -29.73 -10.06 2.37
CA LEU A 202 -30.32 -10.59 1.14
C LEU A 202 -29.20 -11.03 0.21
N ALA A 203 -29.47 -12.01 -0.63
CA ALA A 203 -28.60 -12.32 -1.76
C ALA A 203 -29.41 -12.82 -2.95
N VAL A 204 -28.93 -12.50 -4.14
CA VAL A 204 -29.51 -12.97 -5.40
C VAL A 204 -28.43 -13.68 -6.19
N ALA A 205 -28.81 -14.80 -6.81
CA ALA A 205 -27.95 -15.49 -7.75
C ALA A 205 -28.70 -15.82 -9.04
N ILE A 206 -27.97 -15.89 -10.13
CA ILE A 206 -28.47 -16.36 -11.41
C ILE A 206 -27.54 -17.44 -11.96
N SER A 207 -28.14 -18.50 -12.48
CA SER A 207 -27.47 -19.61 -13.14
C SER A 207 -27.96 -19.72 -14.60
N PRO A 208 -27.35 -20.58 -15.42
CA PRO A 208 -27.86 -20.89 -16.75
C PRO A 208 -29.32 -21.40 -16.80
N SER A 209 -29.81 -21.98 -15.70
CA SER A 209 -31.10 -22.70 -15.64
C SER A 209 -32.18 -22.01 -14.81
N ALA A 210 -31.78 -21.26 -13.77
CA ALA A 210 -32.70 -20.72 -12.77
C ALA A 210 -32.18 -19.44 -12.09
N TRP A 211 -33.11 -18.65 -11.56
CA TRP A 211 -32.83 -17.60 -10.59
C TRP A 211 -32.89 -18.14 -9.16
N TYR A 212 -32.17 -17.48 -8.26
CA TYR A 212 -32.13 -17.82 -6.85
C TYR A 212 -32.23 -16.57 -5.98
N SER A 213 -32.98 -16.66 -4.89
CA SER A 213 -32.96 -15.66 -3.82
C SER A 213 -32.63 -16.33 -2.50
N TRP A 214 -31.86 -15.65 -1.67
CA TRP A 214 -31.61 -16.02 -0.29
C TRP A 214 -32.08 -14.91 0.65
N CYS A 215 -32.90 -15.26 1.64
CA CYS A 215 -33.27 -14.34 2.71
C CYS A 215 -32.68 -14.79 4.03
N SER A 216 -32.09 -13.84 4.75
CA SER A 216 -31.62 -14.06 6.11
C SER A 216 -32.79 -14.35 7.05
N ARG A 217 -32.57 -15.27 7.99
CA ARG A 217 -33.51 -15.52 9.10
C ARG A 217 -33.88 -14.24 9.84
N ARG A 218 -32.90 -13.32 9.98
CA ARG A 218 -33.09 -12.01 10.62
C ARG A 218 -34.13 -11.15 9.92
N LEU A 219 -34.20 -11.23 8.59
CA LEU A 219 -35.12 -10.43 7.82
C LEU A 219 -36.57 -10.89 8.08
N VAL A 220 -36.78 -12.21 8.14
CA VAL A 220 -38.09 -12.85 8.27
C VAL A 220 -38.59 -12.88 9.72
N GLU A 221 -37.70 -12.99 10.72
CA GLU A 221 -38.06 -13.11 12.14
C GLU A 221 -38.13 -11.75 12.86
N GLU A 222 -39.27 -11.42 13.48
CA GLU A 222 -39.48 -10.10 14.14
C GLU A 222 -38.69 -9.92 15.45
N ARG A 223 -38.44 -11.01 16.19
CA ARG A 223 -37.77 -11.00 17.51
C ARG A 223 -36.43 -11.72 17.47
N TYR A 224 -35.51 -11.25 16.63
CA TYR A 224 -34.17 -11.82 16.57
C TYR A 224 -33.20 -11.05 17.48
N SER A 225 -32.66 -11.72 18.51
CA SER A 225 -31.58 -11.17 19.35
C SER A 225 -30.23 -11.65 18.84
N TRP A 226 -29.31 -10.72 18.56
CA TRP A 226 -27.98 -11.06 18.06
C TRP A 226 -27.06 -11.55 19.18
N THR A 227 -26.21 -12.52 18.86
CA THR A 227 -24.92 -12.68 19.53
C THR A 227 -23.92 -11.70 18.91
N SER A 228 -23.08 -11.07 19.73
CA SER A 228 -22.02 -10.17 19.23
C SER A 228 -20.96 -10.89 18.38
N GLN A 229 -20.96 -12.23 18.38
CA GLN A 229 -19.99 -13.09 17.71
C GLN A 229 -20.64 -13.78 16.51
N LEU A 230 -20.04 -13.59 15.34
CA LEU A 230 -20.46 -14.25 14.09
C LEU A 230 -20.01 -15.70 14.08
N SER A 231 -20.93 -16.57 13.68
CA SER A 231 -20.67 -17.98 13.46
C SER A 231 -20.92 -18.35 11.99
N PRO A 232 -20.39 -19.49 11.50
CA PRO A 232 -20.73 -20.01 10.18
C PRO A 232 -22.23 -20.24 9.95
N ALA A 233 -23.05 -20.35 11.01
CA ALA A 233 -24.50 -20.50 10.87
C ALA A 233 -25.20 -19.21 10.39
N ASP A 234 -24.57 -18.05 10.59
CA ASP A 234 -25.10 -16.74 10.19
C ASP A 234 -24.77 -16.37 8.74
N LEU A 235 -24.01 -17.23 8.03
CA LEU A 235 -23.50 -17.01 6.68
C LEU A 235 -24.26 -17.80 5.61
N ILE A 236 -24.10 -17.40 4.35
CA ILE A 236 -24.79 -18.00 3.20
C ILE A 236 -24.11 -19.32 2.83
N PRO A 237 -24.82 -20.46 2.84
CA PRO A 237 -24.29 -21.74 2.35
C PRO A 237 -24.38 -21.80 0.82
N LEU A 238 -23.29 -22.17 0.13
CA LEU A 238 -23.32 -22.38 -1.32
C LEU A 238 -22.92 -23.80 -1.76
N GLU A 239 -22.07 -24.48 -0.99
CA GLU A 239 -21.55 -25.80 -1.40
C GLU A 239 -22.12 -26.95 -0.56
N VAL A 240 -22.41 -26.72 0.72
CA VAL A 240 -22.78 -27.79 1.66
C VAL A 240 -24.14 -27.47 2.29
N PRO A 241 -25.07 -28.44 2.43
CA PRO A 241 -26.30 -28.22 3.20
C PRO A 241 -26.01 -28.04 4.70
N ALA A 242 -26.83 -27.25 5.42
CA ALA A 242 -26.62 -26.94 6.84
C ALA A 242 -26.67 -28.12 7.84
N GLY A 243 -26.94 -29.34 7.38
CA GLY A 243 -27.00 -30.56 8.20
C GLY A 243 -26.06 -31.70 7.76
N ALA A 244 -25.23 -31.51 6.74
CA ALA A 244 -24.31 -32.55 6.27
C ALA A 244 -23.03 -32.58 7.13
N SER A 245 -22.58 -33.77 7.54
CA SER A 245 -21.27 -33.96 8.17
C SER A 245 -20.17 -33.46 7.26
N SER A 246 -19.13 -32.82 7.82
CA SER A 246 -17.99 -32.22 7.11
C SER A 246 -17.58 -33.08 5.89
N PRO A 247 -17.75 -32.58 4.65
CA PRO A 247 -17.43 -33.36 3.45
C PRO A 247 -15.96 -33.75 3.46
N THR A 248 -15.65 -34.95 2.98
CA THR A 248 -14.24 -35.30 2.77
C THR A 248 -13.71 -34.51 1.58
N GLN A 249 -12.41 -34.20 1.53
CA GLN A 249 -11.77 -33.42 0.44
C GLN A 249 -12.05 -33.95 -0.98
N ARG A 250 -12.51 -35.21 -1.09
CA ARG A 250 -12.86 -35.91 -2.34
C ARG A 250 -14.27 -35.61 -2.86
N ASP A 251 -15.13 -34.99 -2.06
CA ASP A 251 -16.54 -34.76 -2.40
C ASP A 251 -16.80 -33.34 -2.95
N TRP A 252 -15.80 -32.45 -2.92
CA TRP A 252 -15.93 -31.07 -3.41
C TRP A 252 -15.92 -31.01 -4.93
N GLN A 253 -16.95 -30.41 -5.51
CA GLN A 253 -17.02 -30.10 -6.94
C GLN A 253 -16.37 -28.73 -7.24
N GLU A 254 -15.82 -28.60 -8.44
CA GLU A 254 -15.26 -27.33 -8.92
C GLU A 254 -16.40 -26.41 -9.36
N GLN A 255 -16.60 -25.33 -8.59
CA GLN A 255 -17.64 -24.33 -8.81
C GLN A 255 -17.04 -22.94 -9.06
N LEU A 256 -17.72 -22.15 -9.88
CA LEU A 256 -17.35 -20.78 -10.21
C LEU A 256 -18.44 -19.81 -9.76
N VAL A 257 -18.02 -18.76 -9.05
CA VAL A 257 -18.87 -17.61 -8.74
C VAL A 257 -18.32 -16.37 -9.44
N VAL A 258 -19.20 -15.65 -10.13
CA VAL A 258 -18.88 -14.37 -10.78
C VAL A 258 -19.61 -13.26 -10.02
N GLY A 259 -18.92 -12.17 -9.72
CA GLY A 259 -19.51 -11.02 -9.04
C GLY A 259 -18.85 -9.71 -9.44
N HIS A 260 -19.40 -8.60 -8.97
CA HIS A 260 -18.78 -7.29 -9.08
C HIS A 260 -18.29 -6.86 -7.69
N ASN A 261 -16.98 -6.72 -7.50
CA ASN A 261 -16.38 -6.64 -6.16
C ASN A 261 -16.64 -7.91 -5.33
N VAL A 262 -16.52 -9.07 -5.98
CA VAL A 262 -16.85 -10.42 -5.46
C VAL A 262 -16.18 -10.77 -4.13
N SER A 263 -15.07 -10.10 -3.79
CA SER A 263 -14.39 -10.32 -2.51
C SER A 263 -15.23 -9.91 -1.30
N PHE A 264 -16.14 -8.94 -1.49
CA PHE A 264 -17.13 -8.56 -0.48
C PHE A 264 -18.18 -9.66 -0.33
N ASP A 265 -18.74 -10.14 -1.44
CA ASP A 265 -19.73 -11.24 -1.46
C ASP A 265 -19.14 -12.52 -0.85
N ARG A 266 -17.89 -12.83 -1.23
CA ARG A 266 -17.12 -13.97 -0.73
C ARG A 266 -17.04 -14.00 0.79
N ALA A 267 -16.88 -12.84 1.42
CA ALA A 267 -16.79 -12.75 2.87
C ALA A 267 -18.07 -13.25 3.55
N HIS A 268 -19.21 -13.30 2.87
CA HIS A 268 -20.48 -13.75 3.43
C HIS A 268 -20.81 -15.22 3.09
N ILE A 269 -19.89 -15.94 2.42
CA ILE A 269 -20.04 -17.35 2.06
C ILE A 269 -19.45 -18.23 3.15
N ARG A 270 -20.25 -19.17 3.65
CA ARG A 270 -19.92 -19.99 4.81
C ARG A 270 -18.69 -20.88 4.61
N GLU A 271 -18.63 -21.61 3.49
CA GLU A 271 -17.59 -22.63 3.28
C GLU A 271 -16.19 -22.04 3.10
N GLN A 272 -16.09 -20.75 2.78
CA GLN A 272 -14.81 -20.07 2.60
C GLN A 272 -14.00 -19.94 3.90
N TYR A 273 -14.66 -20.02 5.06
CA TYR A 273 -14.06 -19.95 6.40
C TYR A 273 -13.52 -21.27 6.93
N LEU A 274 -13.86 -22.41 6.31
CA LEU A 274 -13.30 -23.70 6.67
C LEU A 274 -11.78 -23.68 6.49
N ILE A 275 -11.01 -24.28 7.40
CA ILE A 275 -9.54 -24.29 7.30
C ILE A 275 -9.10 -25.02 6.01
N GLN A 276 -9.68 -26.18 5.77
CA GLN A 276 -9.55 -26.91 4.51
C GLN A 276 -10.32 -26.13 3.44
N GLY A 277 -9.59 -25.55 2.49
CA GLY A 277 -10.17 -24.70 1.45
C GLY A 277 -11.08 -25.47 0.49
N SER A 278 -12.16 -24.83 0.06
CA SER A 278 -13.05 -25.42 -0.95
C SER A 278 -12.51 -25.27 -2.37
N ARG A 279 -13.15 -25.99 -3.31
CA ARG A 279 -12.83 -25.92 -4.74
C ARG A 279 -13.60 -24.83 -5.47
N MET A 280 -14.36 -24.00 -4.76
CA MET A 280 -14.95 -22.79 -5.31
C MET A 280 -13.88 -21.75 -5.65
N ARG A 281 -14.04 -21.07 -6.79
CA ARG A 281 -13.21 -19.93 -7.18
C ARG A 281 -14.08 -18.77 -7.66
N PHE A 282 -13.51 -17.58 -7.61
CA PHE A 282 -14.23 -16.32 -7.83
C PHE A 282 -13.64 -15.55 -9.01
N LEU A 283 -14.51 -14.99 -9.85
CA LEU A 283 -14.14 -14.03 -10.89
C LEU A 283 -14.80 -12.69 -10.62
N ASP A 284 -13.97 -11.65 -10.59
CA ASP A 284 -14.40 -10.30 -10.29
C ASP A 284 -14.40 -9.43 -11.56
N THR A 285 -15.59 -8.97 -11.95
CA THR A 285 -15.76 -8.04 -13.09
C THR A 285 -15.11 -6.68 -12.82
N MET A 286 -14.98 -6.26 -11.56
CA MET A 286 -14.25 -5.03 -11.22
C MET A 286 -12.75 -5.19 -11.49
N SER A 287 -12.16 -6.31 -11.06
CA SER A 287 -10.75 -6.64 -11.34
C SER A 287 -10.46 -6.79 -12.84
N MET A 288 -11.32 -7.49 -13.59
CA MET A 288 -11.19 -7.59 -15.04
C MET A 288 -11.29 -6.22 -15.73
N HIS A 289 -12.24 -5.37 -15.31
CA HIS A 289 -12.34 -4.01 -15.82
C HIS A 289 -11.05 -3.20 -15.57
N MET A 290 -10.46 -3.27 -14.38
CA MET A 290 -9.20 -2.57 -14.08
C MET A 290 -8.04 -3.04 -14.97
N ALA A 291 -7.96 -4.34 -15.25
CA ALA A 291 -6.96 -4.91 -16.14
C ALA A 291 -7.17 -4.50 -17.62
N ILE A 292 -8.43 -4.38 -18.07
CA ILE A 292 -8.75 -4.04 -19.48
C ILE A 292 -8.74 -2.53 -19.71
N SER A 293 -9.44 -1.76 -18.89
CA SER A 293 -9.77 -0.34 -19.10
C SER A 293 -9.64 0.52 -17.85
N GLY A 294 -8.86 0.08 -16.86
CA GLY A 294 -8.62 0.83 -15.63
C GLY A 294 -7.89 2.16 -15.87
N LEU A 295 -8.13 3.11 -14.98
CA LEU A 295 -7.53 4.44 -14.99
C LEU A 295 -6.41 4.54 -13.96
N SER A 296 -5.30 5.22 -14.32
CA SER A 296 -4.31 5.65 -13.33
C SER A 296 -4.91 6.65 -12.32
N SER A 297 -4.27 6.85 -11.17
CA SER A 297 -4.74 7.80 -10.13
C SER A 297 -4.89 9.23 -10.67
N PHE A 298 -3.95 9.65 -11.51
CA PHE A 298 -3.96 10.96 -12.15
C PHE A 298 -5.06 11.04 -13.23
N GLN A 299 -5.16 10.05 -14.13
CA GLN A 299 -6.25 10.00 -15.12
C GLN A 299 -7.64 9.95 -14.46
N ARG A 300 -7.80 9.22 -13.34
CA ARG A 300 -9.04 9.16 -12.58
C ARG A 300 -9.45 10.54 -12.07
N SER A 301 -8.51 11.31 -11.51
CA SER A 301 -8.76 12.68 -11.06
C SER A 301 -9.21 13.59 -12.22
N LEU A 302 -8.56 13.48 -13.37
CA LEU A 302 -8.91 14.21 -14.59
C LEU A 302 -10.30 13.80 -15.13
N TRP A 303 -10.60 12.50 -15.13
CA TRP A 303 -11.88 11.95 -15.58
C TRP A 303 -13.04 12.45 -14.72
N ILE A 304 -12.88 12.45 -13.39
CA ILE A 304 -13.87 12.99 -12.45
C ILE A 304 -14.10 14.49 -12.70
N ALA A 305 -13.02 15.25 -12.86
CA ALA A 305 -13.10 16.68 -13.15
C ALA A 305 -13.79 16.98 -14.49
N ALA A 306 -13.50 16.19 -15.53
CA ALA A 306 -14.12 16.32 -16.85
C ALA A 306 -15.63 16.02 -16.80
N LYS A 307 -16.04 14.96 -16.08
CA LYS A 307 -17.46 14.57 -15.95
C LYS A 307 -18.27 15.57 -15.13
N GLN A 308 -17.74 16.06 -13.99
CA GLN A 308 -18.39 17.12 -13.21
C GLN A 308 -18.54 18.42 -14.00
N GLY A 309 -17.58 18.73 -14.89
CA GLY A 309 -17.66 19.85 -15.81
C GLY A 309 -18.76 19.71 -16.87
N LYS A 310 -19.06 18.49 -17.35
CA LYS A 310 -20.14 18.22 -18.32
C LYS A 310 -21.54 18.37 -17.68
N HIS A 311 -21.72 18.00 -16.41
CA HIS A 311 -23.02 18.11 -15.71
C HIS A 311 -23.46 19.56 -15.41
N LYS A 312 -22.55 20.54 -15.36
CA LYS A 312 -22.93 21.97 -15.22
C LYS A 312 -23.42 22.63 -16.51
N VAL A 313 -23.34 21.96 -17.66
CA VAL A 313 -23.70 22.52 -18.98
C VAL A 313 -25.09 22.07 -19.46
N GLN A 314 -25.74 21.11 -18.77
CA GLN A 314 -27.10 20.67 -19.10
C GLN A 314 -28.13 21.27 -18.12
N GLY A 315 -28.36 22.58 -18.22
CA GLY A 315 -29.60 23.24 -17.85
C GLY A 315 -30.28 23.77 -19.12
N PRO A 316 -31.60 23.60 -19.32
CA PRO A 316 -32.21 23.85 -20.62
C PRO A 316 -32.45 25.34 -20.83
N THR A 317 -31.54 26.02 -21.53
CA THR A 317 -31.87 27.21 -22.32
C THR A 317 -31.07 27.22 -23.61
N LYS A 318 -31.75 26.80 -24.69
CA LYS A 318 -31.35 27.10 -26.06
C LYS A 318 -31.45 28.61 -26.26
N GLN A 319 -30.34 29.33 -26.25
CA GLN A 319 -30.06 30.52 -27.08
C GLN A 319 -28.69 31.09 -26.75
N GLY A 320 -27.83 31.23 -27.78
CA GLY A 320 -26.57 31.97 -27.68
C GLY A 320 -25.33 31.16 -28.05
N GLN A 321 -25.22 30.77 -29.32
CA GLN A 321 -23.91 30.49 -29.91
C GLN A 321 -23.04 31.76 -29.88
N LYS A 322 -21.74 31.57 -29.61
CA LYS A 322 -20.62 32.52 -29.68
C LYS A 322 -20.36 33.37 -28.43
N SER A 323 -19.66 32.78 -27.45
CA SER A 323 -18.55 33.40 -26.71
C SER A 323 -18.34 32.66 -25.39
N GLN A 324 -17.32 31.78 -25.33
CA GLN A 324 -16.50 31.52 -24.13
C GLN A 324 -15.43 30.46 -24.45
N ARG A 325 -14.49 30.85 -25.31
CA ARG A 325 -13.14 30.26 -25.36
C ARG A 325 -12.22 31.20 -24.58
N LYS A 326 -12.33 31.21 -23.25
CA LYS A 326 -11.37 31.90 -22.37
C LYS A 326 -10.87 30.95 -21.29
N ALA A 327 -9.63 30.51 -21.50
CA ALA A 327 -8.63 30.06 -20.53
C ALA A 327 -9.08 29.13 -19.39
N ARG A 328 -9.08 27.81 -19.65
CA ARG A 328 -8.75 26.83 -18.61
C ARG A 328 -7.23 26.77 -18.50
N ARG A 329 -6.64 27.37 -17.45
CA ARG A 329 -5.27 27.04 -17.02
C ARG A 329 -5.31 25.65 -16.39
N GLY A 330 -5.02 24.64 -17.20
CA GLY A 330 -4.74 23.26 -16.79
C GLY A 330 -3.68 22.68 -17.73
N PRO A 331 -3.05 21.54 -17.39
CA PRO A 331 -2.04 20.91 -18.25
C PRO A 331 -2.61 20.71 -19.66
N ALA A 332 -1.83 21.07 -20.68
CA ALA A 332 -2.24 20.98 -22.08
C ALA A 332 -2.21 19.51 -22.54
N ILE A 333 -3.19 18.72 -22.14
CA ILE A 333 -3.34 17.33 -22.60
C ILE A 333 -3.84 17.37 -24.05
N SER A 334 -3.02 16.83 -24.94
CA SER A 334 -3.22 16.84 -26.40
C SER A 334 -4.34 15.92 -26.88
N SER A 335 -4.53 14.76 -26.25
CA SER A 335 -5.64 13.82 -26.53
C SER A 335 -6.46 13.48 -25.28
N TRP A 336 -7.79 13.53 -25.45
CA TRP A 336 -8.78 13.15 -24.45
C TRP A 336 -9.53 11.87 -24.85
N ASP A 337 -9.08 11.16 -25.90
CA ASP A 337 -9.76 10.00 -26.49
C ASP A 337 -9.87 8.84 -25.49
N TRP A 338 -8.92 8.77 -24.55
CA TRP A 338 -8.93 7.79 -23.46
C TRP A 338 -10.12 7.94 -22.50
N LEU A 339 -10.81 9.09 -22.44
CA LEU A 339 -11.99 9.30 -21.58
C LEU A 339 -13.18 8.43 -21.99
N ASP A 340 -13.32 8.13 -23.27
CA ASP A 340 -14.49 7.45 -23.84
C ASP A 340 -14.31 5.91 -23.87
N ILE A 341 -13.07 5.42 -23.67
CA ILE A 341 -12.71 3.99 -23.65
C ILE A 341 -12.47 3.45 -22.24
N SER A 342 -12.67 4.27 -21.21
CA SER A 342 -12.38 3.94 -19.81
C SER A 342 -13.38 4.56 -18.84
N SER A 343 -13.46 3.99 -17.64
CA SER A 343 -14.39 4.44 -16.61
C SER A 343 -13.80 4.27 -15.21
N VAL A 344 -14.52 4.79 -14.21
CA VAL A 344 -14.30 4.41 -12.81
C VAL A 344 -14.86 3.00 -12.55
N ASN A 345 -14.53 2.46 -11.39
CA ASN A 345 -14.72 1.04 -11.05
C ASN A 345 -16.13 0.65 -10.61
N SER A 346 -17.09 1.57 -10.47
CA SER A 346 -18.45 1.21 -10.04
C SER A 346 -19.24 0.48 -11.13
N LEU A 347 -20.01 -0.55 -10.77
CA LEU A 347 -20.85 -1.34 -11.69
C LEU A 347 -21.62 -0.48 -12.68
N ALA A 348 -22.34 0.55 -12.22
CA ALA A 348 -23.11 1.45 -13.09
C ALA A 348 -22.30 2.17 -14.18
N GLU A 349 -21.02 2.47 -13.93
CA GLU A 349 -20.13 3.11 -14.91
C GLU A 349 -19.49 2.08 -15.84
N VAL A 350 -19.18 0.89 -15.31
CA VAL A 350 -18.65 -0.24 -16.06
C VAL A 350 -19.70 -0.79 -17.04
N HIS A 351 -20.93 -0.99 -16.58
CA HIS A 351 -22.08 -1.40 -17.40
C HIS A 351 -22.33 -0.41 -18.53
N ARG A 352 -22.32 0.90 -18.22
CA ARG A 352 -22.44 1.95 -19.24
C ARG A 352 -21.33 1.91 -20.29
N LEU A 353 -20.10 1.58 -19.89
CA LEU A 353 -18.95 1.53 -20.80
C LEU A 353 -19.02 0.35 -21.77
N TYR A 354 -19.37 -0.85 -21.30
CA TYR A 354 -19.31 -2.07 -22.11
C TYR A 354 -20.62 -2.43 -22.80
N VAL A 355 -21.74 -2.33 -22.08
CA VAL A 355 -23.07 -2.74 -22.57
C VAL A 355 -23.80 -1.54 -23.16
N GLY A 356 -23.73 -0.40 -22.46
CA GLY A 356 -24.57 0.77 -22.73
C GLY A 356 -26.02 0.55 -22.27
N GLY A 357 -26.74 1.62 -21.94
CA GLY A 357 -28.11 1.51 -21.44
C GLY A 357 -28.52 2.62 -20.46
N PRO A 358 -29.75 2.55 -19.90
CA PRO A 358 -30.20 3.46 -18.86
C PRO A 358 -29.29 3.33 -17.62
N PRO A 359 -29.06 4.42 -16.87
CA PRO A 359 -28.25 4.36 -15.66
C PRO A 359 -28.88 3.41 -14.62
N LEU A 360 -28.09 2.50 -14.06
CA LEU A 360 -28.49 1.76 -12.86
C LEU A 360 -28.81 2.75 -11.72
N GLU A 361 -29.95 2.56 -11.09
CA GLU A 361 -30.43 3.40 -10.00
C GLU A 361 -29.61 3.16 -8.73
N LYS A 362 -29.20 4.24 -8.04
CA LYS A 362 -28.34 4.15 -6.84
C LYS A 362 -29.08 4.36 -5.53
N GLU A 363 -30.32 4.85 -5.61
CA GLU A 363 -31.11 5.24 -4.44
C GLU A 363 -31.52 4.05 -3.57
N PRO A 364 -31.95 2.89 -4.11
CA PRO A 364 -32.34 1.74 -3.27
C PRO A 364 -31.20 1.21 -2.40
N ARG A 365 -29.96 1.27 -2.90
CA ARG A 365 -28.75 0.87 -2.17
C ARG A 365 -28.53 1.69 -0.89
N GLU A 366 -28.97 2.94 -0.83
CA GLU A 366 -28.79 3.76 0.37
C GLU A 366 -29.56 3.21 1.57
N LEU A 367 -30.65 2.46 1.36
CA LEU A 367 -31.41 1.78 2.42
C LEU A 367 -30.58 0.69 3.12
N PHE A 368 -29.74 -0.07 2.40
CA PHE A 368 -28.83 -1.02 3.03
C PHE A 368 -27.71 -0.34 3.83
N VAL A 369 -27.28 0.85 3.39
CA VAL A 369 -26.16 1.58 4.02
C VAL A 369 -26.60 2.38 5.25
N LYS A 370 -27.74 3.08 5.17
CA LYS A 370 -28.20 4.03 6.19
C LYS A 370 -29.55 3.66 6.81
N GLY A 371 -30.33 2.81 6.16
CA GLY A 371 -31.66 2.40 6.62
C GLY A 371 -31.59 1.34 7.72
N THR A 372 -32.75 1.07 8.31
CA THR A 372 -32.93 0.04 9.34
C THR A 372 -33.45 -1.26 8.75
N MET A 373 -33.37 -2.35 9.51
CA MET A 373 -33.94 -3.64 9.08
C MET A 373 -35.45 -3.56 8.82
N LYS A 374 -36.16 -2.64 9.51
CA LYS A 374 -37.58 -2.39 9.28
C LYS A 374 -37.84 -1.79 7.90
N ASP A 375 -37.02 -0.82 7.50
CA ASP A 375 -37.15 -0.18 6.18
C ASP A 375 -36.89 -1.19 5.04
N ILE A 376 -35.99 -2.15 5.26
CA ILE A 376 -35.73 -3.26 4.32
C ILE A 376 -36.94 -4.20 4.22
N ARG A 377 -37.60 -4.50 5.34
CA ARG A 377 -38.84 -5.31 5.35
C ARG A 377 -39.98 -4.63 4.59
N GLU A 378 -40.15 -3.32 4.78
CA GLU A 378 -41.20 -2.54 4.12
C GLU A 378 -40.99 -2.42 2.60
N ASN A 379 -39.73 -2.36 2.14
CA ASN A 379 -39.39 -2.19 0.72
C ASN A 379 -38.81 -3.47 0.07
N PHE A 380 -39.13 -4.65 0.60
CA PHE A 380 -38.48 -5.91 0.21
C PHE A 380 -38.51 -6.21 -1.29
N GLN A 381 -39.67 -6.09 -1.94
CA GLN A 381 -39.80 -6.45 -3.36
C GLN A 381 -38.97 -5.51 -4.25
N ASP A 382 -38.96 -4.21 -3.95
CA ASP A 382 -38.18 -3.22 -4.67
C ASP A 382 -36.67 -3.44 -4.48
N LEU A 383 -36.24 -3.79 -3.26
CA LEU A 383 -34.85 -4.10 -2.95
C LEU A 383 -34.38 -5.41 -3.59
N MET A 384 -35.22 -6.45 -3.63
CA MET A 384 -34.92 -7.70 -4.33
C MET A 384 -34.83 -7.48 -5.85
N GLN A 385 -35.72 -6.64 -6.40
CA GLN A 385 -35.66 -6.25 -7.80
C GLN A 385 -34.36 -5.50 -8.12
N TYR A 386 -33.92 -4.61 -7.24
CA TYR A 386 -32.63 -3.92 -7.33
C TYR A 386 -31.45 -4.93 -7.34
N CYS A 387 -31.40 -5.86 -6.38
CA CYS A 387 -30.33 -6.87 -6.30
C CYS A 387 -30.30 -7.73 -7.58
N ALA A 388 -31.46 -8.11 -8.09
CA ALA A 388 -31.56 -8.89 -9.33
C ALA A 388 -31.10 -8.10 -10.57
N GLN A 389 -31.36 -6.79 -10.63
CA GLN A 389 -30.84 -5.92 -11.69
C GLN A 389 -29.31 -5.81 -11.62
N ASP A 390 -28.72 -5.71 -10.43
CA ASP A 390 -27.27 -5.67 -10.25
C ASP A 390 -26.60 -6.99 -10.66
N VAL A 391 -27.21 -8.13 -10.32
CA VAL A 391 -26.76 -9.46 -10.78
C VAL A 391 -26.86 -9.59 -12.30
N TRP A 392 -27.97 -9.14 -12.90
CA TRP A 392 -28.15 -9.13 -14.36
C TRP A 392 -27.10 -8.25 -15.05
N ALA A 393 -26.93 -7.02 -14.59
CA ALA A 393 -25.94 -6.09 -15.13
C ALA A 393 -24.51 -6.65 -15.00
N THR A 394 -24.22 -7.36 -13.90
CA THR A 394 -22.94 -8.05 -13.70
C THR A 394 -22.73 -9.16 -14.72
N HIS A 395 -23.78 -9.94 -15.04
CA HIS A 395 -23.71 -10.96 -16.10
C HIS A 395 -23.45 -10.35 -17.48
N GLU A 396 -24.18 -9.31 -17.88
CA GLU A 396 -23.97 -8.64 -19.17
C GLU A 396 -22.56 -8.05 -19.29
N VAL A 397 -22.06 -7.42 -18.22
CA VAL A 397 -20.69 -6.93 -18.14
C VAL A 397 -19.69 -8.08 -18.27
N PHE A 398 -19.93 -9.20 -17.61
CA PHE A 398 -19.07 -10.37 -17.66
C PHE A 398 -18.99 -10.98 -19.07
N GLN A 399 -20.12 -11.05 -19.80
CA GLN A 399 -20.18 -11.53 -21.17
C GLN A 399 -19.25 -10.74 -22.11
N GLU A 400 -19.23 -9.41 -21.97
CA GLU A 400 -18.36 -8.55 -22.77
C GLU A 400 -16.89 -8.59 -22.28
N GLN A 401 -16.67 -8.65 -20.96
CA GLN A 401 -15.33 -8.53 -20.39
C GLN A 401 -14.48 -9.79 -20.50
N LEU A 402 -15.04 -11.00 -20.29
CA LEU A 402 -14.22 -12.21 -20.23
C LEU A 402 -13.45 -12.46 -21.54
N PRO A 403 -14.05 -12.35 -22.75
CA PRO A 403 -13.31 -12.51 -24.00
C PRO A 403 -12.21 -11.46 -24.16
N LEU A 404 -12.49 -10.20 -23.81
CA LEU A 404 -11.53 -9.11 -23.86
C LEU A 404 -10.38 -9.32 -22.88
N PHE A 405 -10.67 -9.82 -21.67
CA PHE A 405 -9.68 -10.15 -20.67
C PHE A 405 -8.71 -11.22 -21.18
N LEU A 406 -9.23 -12.30 -21.77
CA LEU A 406 -8.41 -13.38 -22.33
C LEU A 406 -7.61 -12.94 -23.56
N GLU A 407 -8.10 -12.00 -24.37
CA GLU A 407 -7.32 -11.42 -25.48
C GLU A 407 -6.15 -10.57 -24.97
N ARG A 408 -6.37 -9.81 -23.88
CA ARG A 408 -5.36 -8.92 -23.31
C ARG A 408 -4.37 -9.63 -22.39
N CYS A 409 -4.80 -10.71 -21.73
CA CYS A 409 -3.99 -11.59 -20.89
C CYS A 409 -3.97 -12.99 -21.52
N PRO A 410 -3.20 -13.20 -22.61
CA PRO A 410 -3.28 -14.42 -23.40
C PRO A 410 -2.70 -15.65 -22.71
N HIS A 411 -1.88 -15.47 -21.67
CA HIS A 411 -1.25 -16.59 -20.96
C HIS A 411 -2.17 -17.10 -19.84
N PRO A 412 -2.46 -18.42 -19.77
CA PRO A 412 -3.40 -18.98 -18.80
C PRO A 412 -2.98 -18.79 -17.33
N VAL A 413 -1.67 -18.68 -17.07
CA VAL A 413 -1.12 -18.41 -15.72
C VAL A 413 -1.73 -17.17 -15.08
N THR A 414 -2.01 -16.10 -15.84
CA THR A 414 -2.59 -14.89 -15.26
C THR A 414 -3.96 -15.17 -14.66
N LEU A 415 -4.82 -15.92 -15.37
CA LEU A 415 -6.13 -16.30 -14.87
C LEU A 415 -6.02 -17.25 -13.67
N ALA A 416 -5.19 -18.30 -13.77
CA ALA A 416 -5.00 -19.27 -12.70
C ALA A 416 -4.46 -18.61 -11.41
N GLY A 417 -3.49 -17.70 -11.55
CA GLY A 417 -2.95 -16.93 -10.43
C GLY A 417 -3.97 -16.01 -9.79
N MET A 418 -4.81 -15.32 -10.58
CA MET A 418 -5.90 -14.49 -10.06
C MET A 418 -6.95 -15.31 -9.30
N LEU A 419 -7.33 -16.49 -9.82
CA LEU A 419 -8.27 -17.39 -9.14
C LEU A 419 -7.74 -17.81 -7.76
N GLU A 420 -6.46 -18.16 -7.67
CA GLU A 420 -5.85 -18.58 -6.40
C GLU A 420 -5.65 -17.40 -5.43
N MET A 421 -5.31 -16.21 -5.94
CA MET A 421 -5.17 -15.01 -5.13
C MET A 421 -6.50 -14.56 -4.51
N GLY A 422 -7.63 -14.78 -5.20
CA GLY A 422 -8.97 -14.43 -4.71
C GLY A 422 -9.46 -15.24 -3.51
N VAL A 423 -8.80 -16.35 -3.17
CA VAL A 423 -9.19 -17.26 -2.07
C VAL A 423 -8.32 -17.14 -0.82
N SER A 424 -7.68 -15.98 -0.60
CA SER A 424 -6.88 -15.67 0.59
C SER A 424 -7.64 -15.95 1.91
N TYR A 425 -6.90 -16.35 2.94
CA TYR A 425 -7.40 -16.82 4.21
C TYR A 425 -6.45 -16.46 5.35
N LEU A 426 -6.91 -15.76 6.38
CA LEU A 426 -6.11 -15.40 7.55
C LEU A 426 -6.67 -16.08 8.80
N PRO A 427 -5.97 -17.06 9.39
CA PRO A 427 -6.39 -17.66 10.64
C PRO A 427 -6.20 -16.69 11.81
N VAL A 428 -7.17 -16.66 12.72
CA VAL A 428 -7.13 -15.89 13.97
C VAL A 428 -7.67 -16.71 15.13
N ASN A 429 -7.38 -16.30 16.36
CA ASN A 429 -7.89 -16.92 17.57
C ASN A 429 -8.34 -15.87 18.58
N GLN A 430 -8.63 -16.26 19.83
CA GLN A 430 -9.07 -15.35 20.89
C GLN A 430 -8.13 -14.14 21.13
N ASN A 431 -6.87 -14.23 20.69
CA ASN A 431 -5.91 -13.14 20.82
C ASN A 431 -6.28 -11.92 19.96
N TRP A 432 -7.13 -12.07 18.93
CA TRP A 432 -7.60 -10.96 18.11
C TRP A 432 -8.40 -9.95 18.92
N GLU A 433 -9.40 -10.40 19.68
CA GLU A 433 -10.23 -9.54 20.53
C GLU A 433 -9.39 -8.92 21.65
N ARG A 434 -8.49 -9.71 22.24
CA ARG A 434 -7.53 -9.24 23.24
C ARG A 434 -6.64 -8.11 22.68
N TYR A 435 -6.08 -8.30 21.48
CA TYR A 435 -5.26 -7.28 20.83
C TYR A 435 -6.03 -5.99 20.55
N LEU A 436 -7.26 -6.09 20.06
CA LEU A 436 -8.10 -4.92 19.82
C LEU A 436 -8.36 -4.15 21.13
N ALA A 437 -8.73 -4.85 22.20
CA ALA A 437 -9.00 -4.25 23.50
C ALA A 437 -7.74 -3.61 24.11
N GLU A 438 -6.60 -4.31 24.07
CA GLU A 438 -5.34 -3.82 24.62
C GLU A 438 -4.80 -2.64 23.82
N ALA A 439 -4.78 -2.71 22.48
CA ALA A 439 -4.33 -1.61 21.65
C ALA A 439 -5.21 -0.36 21.78
N GLN A 440 -6.53 -0.54 21.85
CA GLN A 440 -7.46 0.56 22.10
C GLN A 440 -7.29 1.14 23.50
N GLY A 441 -7.15 0.30 24.53
CA GLY A 441 -6.90 0.71 25.90
C GLY A 441 -5.60 1.52 26.05
N THR A 442 -4.49 1.02 25.49
CA THR A 442 -3.21 1.74 25.48
C THR A 442 -3.31 3.07 24.71
N TYR A 443 -4.02 3.09 23.58
CA TYR A 443 -4.28 4.34 22.85
C TYR A 443 -5.01 5.37 23.72
N GLU A 444 -6.07 4.96 24.43
CA GLU A 444 -6.86 5.82 25.29
C GLU A 444 -6.09 6.31 26.52
N GLU A 445 -5.26 5.44 27.12
CA GLU A 445 -4.34 5.78 28.21
C GLU A 445 -3.33 6.84 27.77
N LEU A 446 -2.63 6.59 26.65
CA LEU A 446 -1.68 7.54 26.07
C LEU A 446 -2.37 8.85 25.69
N GLN A 447 -3.58 8.80 25.13
CA GLN A 447 -4.34 10.01 24.80
C GLN A 447 -4.71 10.81 26.07
N ARG A 448 -5.08 10.14 27.17
CA ARG A 448 -5.33 10.78 28.46
C ARG A 448 -4.06 11.37 29.05
N GLU A 449 -2.95 10.64 29.01
CA GLU A 449 -1.63 11.10 29.47
C GLU A 449 -1.20 12.35 28.69
N MET A 450 -1.27 12.32 27.37
CA MET A 450 -0.94 13.46 26.52
C MET A 450 -1.84 14.66 26.80
N LYS A 451 -3.16 14.45 26.96
CA LYS A 451 -4.07 15.53 27.35
C LYS A 451 -3.67 16.14 28.68
N LYS A 452 -3.31 15.32 29.69
CA LYS A 452 -2.84 15.81 30.98
C LYS A 452 -1.54 16.61 30.84
N SER A 453 -0.53 16.10 30.14
CA SER A 453 0.73 16.84 29.90
C SER A 453 0.49 18.17 29.19
N LEU A 454 -0.44 18.22 28.23
CA LEU A 454 -0.83 19.46 27.56
C LEU A 454 -1.57 20.42 28.52
N MET A 455 -2.44 19.91 29.40
CA MET A 455 -3.10 20.72 30.43
C MET A 455 -2.09 21.32 31.41
N ASP A 456 -1.10 20.53 31.84
CA ASP A 456 -0.04 20.98 32.73
C ASP A 456 0.78 22.10 32.07
N LEU A 457 1.18 21.94 30.80
CA LEU A 457 1.85 22.99 30.03
C LEU A 457 1.01 24.27 29.91
N ALA A 458 -0.30 24.14 29.72
CA ALA A 458 -1.20 25.29 29.67
C ALA A 458 -1.35 25.98 31.03
N ASN A 459 -1.37 25.21 32.12
CA ASN A 459 -1.41 25.74 33.48
C ASN A 459 -0.11 26.47 33.84
N ASP A 460 1.05 25.88 33.50
CA ASP A 460 2.36 26.48 33.72
C ASP A 460 2.53 27.76 32.90
N ALA A 461 2.09 27.75 31.64
CA ALA A 461 2.06 28.94 30.80
C ALA A 461 1.22 30.06 31.44
N CYS A 462 0.05 29.75 32.00
CA CYS A 462 -0.78 30.74 32.71
C CYS A 462 -0.07 31.43 33.87
N GLN A 463 0.89 30.78 34.53
CA GLN A 463 1.67 31.40 35.61
C GLN A 463 2.54 32.56 35.09
N LEU A 464 2.89 32.59 33.81
CA LEU A 464 3.67 33.67 33.18
C LEU A 464 2.94 35.02 33.14
N LEU A 465 1.63 35.03 33.40
CA LEU A 465 0.87 36.27 33.60
C LEU A 465 1.40 37.03 34.82
N SER A 466 1.89 36.33 35.85
CA SER A 466 2.53 36.96 37.01
C SER A 466 3.85 37.62 36.61
N GLY A 467 3.93 38.93 36.81
CA GLY A 467 5.11 39.73 36.43
C GLY A 467 5.29 39.95 34.92
N GLU A 468 4.24 39.72 34.10
CA GLU A 468 4.26 39.91 32.64
C GLU A 468 5.39 39.16 31.89
N ARG A 469 5.88 38.06 32.47
CA ARG A 469 7.01 37.27 31.94
C ARG A 469 6.76 36.69 30.55
N TYR A 470 5.49 36.53 30.17
CA TYR A 470 5.10 36.07 28.83
C TYR A 470 5.61 36.99 27.70
N LYS A 471 5.92 38.27 27.98
CA LYS A 471 6.46 39.22 26.98
C LYS A 471 7.88 38.85 26.54
N GLU A 472 8.63 38.12 27.36
CA GLU A 472 9.98 37.65 27.07
C GLU A 472 10.00 36.24 26.45
N ASP A 473 8.85 35.55 26.44
CA ASP A 473 8.74 34.18 25.92
C ASP A 473 8.66 34.17 24.38
N PRO A 474 9.54 33.42 23.67
CA PRO A 474 9.55 33.38 22.21
C PRO A 474 8.29 32.83 21.52
N TRP A 475 7.46 32.05 22.21
CA TRP A 475 6.31 31.35 21.63
C TRP A 475 4.96 31.94 22.05
N LEU A 476 4.86 32.47 23.27
CA LEU A 476 3.58 32.84 23.90
C LEU A 476 3.30 34.36 23.91
N TRP A 477 4.26 35.19 23.50
CA TRP A 477 4.16 36.66 23.54
C TRP A 477 3.01 37.25 22.71
N ASP A 478 2.59 36.55 21.65
CA ASP A 478 1.56 37.00 20.69
C ASP A 478 0.15 36.45 20.98
N LEU A 479 -0.05 35.80 22.13
CA LEU A 479 -1.35 35.29 22.57
C LEU A 479 -2.22 36.37 23.26
N GLU A 480 -3.53 36.12 23.36
CA GLU A 480 -4.50 37.01 24.02
C GLU A 480 -4.41 36.93 25.56
N TRP A 481 -3.55 37.75 26.18
CA TRP A 481 -3.34 37.78 27.64
C TRP A 481 -4.32 38.67 28.43
N ASP A 482 -5.25 39.35 27.75
CA ASP A 482 -6.20 40.27 28.37
C ASP A 482 -7.13 39.57 29.38
N LEU A 483 -7.23 40.18 30.57
CA LEU A 483 -8.13 39.74 31.63
C LEU A 483 -9.53 40.33 31.43
N GLN A 484 -10.56 39.54 31.71
CA GLN A 484 -11.93 40.04 31.67
C GLN A 484 -12.19 40.99 32.85
N GLU A 485 -12.60 42.22 32.54
CA GLU A 485 -12.97 43.20 33.56
C GLU A 485 -14.26 42.79 34.32
N PHE A 486 -14.21 42.90 35.65
CA PHE A 486 -15.35 42.66 36.52
C PHE A 486 -16.39 43.78 36.37
N LYS A 487 -17.59 43.44 35.86
CA LYS A 487 -18.73 44.38 35.86
C LYS A 487 -19.53 44.18 37.16
N GLN A 488 -19.24 45.01 38.16
CA GLN A 488 -20.00 45.07 39.42
C GLN A 488 -21.47 45.45 39.17
N LYS A 489 -22.38 44.99 40.04
CA LYS A 489 -23.78 45.44 40.03
C LYS A 489 -23.82 46.94 40.33
N LYS A 490 -24.29 47.77 39.40
CA LYS A 490 -24.84 49.09 39.74
C LYS A 490 -26.13 48.87 40.52
N ALA A 491 -26.26 49.51 41.69
CA ALA A 491 -27.50 49.52 42.48
C ALA A 491 -28.69 49.92 41.59
N LYS A 492 -29.66 49.03 41.42
CA LYS A 492 -30.85 49.32 40.60
C LYS A 492 -31.81 50.18 41.43
N LYS A 493 -32.08 51.40 40.95
CA LYS A 493 -33.28 52.17 41.33
C LYS A 493 -34.52 51.36 40.97
N VAL A 494 -35.36 51.11 41.97
CA VAL A 494 -36.69 50.50 41.80
C VAL A 494 -37.56 51.45 40.95
N LYS A 495 -38.11 50.93 39.85
CA LYS A 495 -39.25 51.54 39.14
C LYS A 495 -40.25 50.42 38.85
N LYS A 496 -41.46 50.58 39.40
CA LYS A 496 -42.73 49.90 39.05
C LYS A 496 -42.97 50.06 37.54
N GLU A 497 -43.54 49.14 36.75
CA GLU A 497 -44.71 48.23 36.82
C GLU A 497 -44.69 47.41 35.48
N PRO A 498 -45.69 46.59 35.06
CA PRO A 498 -46.80 45.90 35.75
C PRO A 498 -46.84 44.38 35.46
N ALA A 499 -47.81 43.69 36.06
CA ALA A 499 -48.01 42.24 36.00
C ALA A 499 -48.47 41.72 34.63
N THR A 500 -48.02 40.51 34.24
CA THR A 500 -48.82 39.57 33.42
C THR A 500 -48.28 38.14 33.47
N THR A 501 -49.13 37.25 34.00
CA THR A 501 -49.32 35.82 33.69
C THR A 501 -48.12 34.85 33.75
N SER A 502 -48.03 34.19 34.90
CA SER A 502 -47.40 32.89 35.09
C SER A 502 -48.14 31.79 34.33
N LYS A 503 -47.43 31.05 33.48
CA LYS A 503 -47.78 29.67 33.10
C LYS A 503 -46.86 28.73 33.86
N LEU A 504 -47.42 28.10 34.89
CA LEU A 504 -46.91 26.84 35.42
C LEU A 504 -47.41 25.71 34.50
N PRO A 505 -46.59 24.70 34.17
CA PRO A 505 -47.08 23.36 33.94
C PRO A 505 -47.29 22.70 35.31
N ILE A 506 -48.53 22.31 35.52
CA ILE A 506 -49.11 21.59 36.65
C ILE A 506 -48.92 20.08 36.44
N GLU A 507 -48.59 19.40 37.55
CA GLU A 507 -48.90 18.01 37.98
C GLU A 507 -48.61 16.84 37.02
N GLY A 508 -47.99 15.75 37.45
CA GLY A 508 -48.34 14.87 38.59
C GLY A 508 -48.51 13.46 38.01
N ALA A 509 -48.51 12.33 38.72
CA ALA A 509 -48.54 12.00 40.12
C ALA A 509 -48.25 10.48 40.23
N GLY A 510 -47.93 9.99 41.45
CA GLY A 510 -48.19 8.59 41.82
C GLY A 510 -47.07 7.84 42.54
N ALA A 511 -47.10 7.87 43.88
CA ALA A 511 -46.46 6.93 44.82
C ALA A 511 -47.39 5.69 45.04
N PRO A 512 -47.20 4.74 45.99
CA PRO A 512 -46.12 4.53 46.98
C PRO A 512 -45.68 3.05 47.20
N GLY A 513 -44.66 2.85 48.04
CA GLY A 513 -44.34 1.55 48.66
C GLY A 513 -43.10 1.58 49.58
N ASP A 514 -43.33 1.86 50.88
CA ASP A 514 -42.41 1.71 52.04
C ASP A 514 -42.58 0.30 52.69
N PRO A 515 -41.85 -0.13 53.76
CA PRO A 515 -40.47 0.16 54.22
C PRO A 515 -39.72 -1.12 54.71
N MET A 516 -38.45 -1.02 55.11
CA MET A 516 -37.94 -1.69 56.34
C MET A 516 -36.70 -0.99 56.89
N ASP A 517 -36.79 -0.67 58.18
CA ASP A 517 -35.83 0.00 59.05
C ASP A 517 -34.56 -0.82 59.32
N GLN A 518 -33.46 -0.11 59.56
CA GLN A 518 -32.70 -0.28 60.81
C GLN A 518 -31.90 0.99 61.15
N GLU A 519 -32.25 1.55 62.31
CA GLU A 519 -31.55 2.57 63.08
C GLU A 519 -30.12 2.10 63.40
N ASP A 520 -29.15 3.02 63.52
CA ASP A 520 -28.77 3.54 64.84
C ASP A 520 -27.51 4.42 64.76
N LEU A 521 -27.63 5.65 65.27
CA LEU A 521 -26.86 6.23 66.37
C LEU A 521 -27.01 7.76 66.33
N GLY A 522 -27.76 8.26 67.32
CA GLY A 522 -28.30 9.61 67.38
C GLY A 522 -27.30 10.76 67.55
N PRO A 523 -27.81 12.01 67.47
CA PRO A 523 -27.02 13.22 67.34
C PRO A 523 -26.56 13.81 68.69
N ARG A 524 -25.58 14.71 68.59
CA ARG A 524 -25.11 15.60 69.67
C ARG A 524 -26.23 16.55 70.15
N SER A 525 -26.11 17.01 71.39
CA SER A 525 -27.07 17.87 72.13
C SER A 525 -27.59 19.09 71.33
N GLU A 526 -28.90 19.36 71.43
CA GLU A 526 -29.64 20.46 70.77
C GLU A 526 -29.07 21.87 71.05
N GLU A 527 -28.27 22.03 72.12
CA GLU A 527 -27.66 23.31 72.48
C GLU A 527 -26.41 23.65 71.63
N GLU A 528 -25.65 22.64 71.20
CA GLU A 528 -24.51 22.81 70.28
C GLU A 528 -25.01 23.08 68.85
N GLU A 529 -26.10 22.44 68.46
CA GLU A 529 -26.74 22.63 67.16
C GLU A 529 -27.34 24.03 67.02
N PHE A 530 -27.99 24.57 68.06
CA PHE A 530 -28.52 25.94 68.05
C PHE A 530 -27.40 27.01 67.95
N GLN A 531 -26.28 26.83 68.63
CA GLN A 531 -25.13 27.76 68.52
C GLN A 531 -24.44 27.67 67.16
N GLN A 532 -24.30 26.46 66.61
CA GLN A 532 -23.74 26.23 65.29
C GLN A 532 -24.66 26.75 64.18
N ASP A 533 -25.99 26.67 64.36
CA ASP A 533 -26.99 27.18 63.44
C ASP A 533 -27.11 28.71 63.51
N VAL A 534 -26.92 29.33 64.69
CA VAL A 534 -26.81 30.79 64.85
C VAL A 534 -25.50 31.33 64.28
N MET A 535 -24.36 30.66 64.49
CA MET A 535 -23.09 31.01 63.85
C MET A 535 -23.13 30.79 62.34
N ALA A 536 -23.75 29.69 61.88
CA ALA A 536 -23.96 29.43 60.46
C ALA A 536 -24.88 30.48 59.85
N ARG A 537 -25.99 30.88 60.50
CA ARG A 537 -26.88 31.95 60.04
C ARG A 537 -26.23 33.33 60.08
N ALA A 538 -25.39 33.63 61.06
CA ALA A 538 -24.61 34.86 61.12
C ALA A 538 -23.53 34.90 60.01
N CYS A 539 -22.87 33.76 59.74
CA CYS A 539 -21.95 33.59 58.61
C CYS A 539 -22.69 33.68 57.26
N LEU A 540 -23.90 33.10 57.17
CA LEU A 540 -24.79 33.18 56.00
C LEU A 540 -25.32 34.60 55.79
N GLN A 541 -25.57 35.37 56.86
CA GLN A 541 -25.94 36.79 56.76
C GLN A 541 -24.74 37.66 56.35
N LYS A 542 -23.53 37.34 56.82
CA LYS A 542 -22.26 37.97 56.39
C LYS A 542 -21.93 37.64 54.93
N LEU A 543 -22.18 36.40 54.50
CA LEU A 543 -22.09 35.94 53.10
C LEU A 543 -23.21 36.54 52.23
N LYS A 544 -24.43 36.67 52.77
CA LYS A 544 -25.54 37.37 52.10
C LYS A 544 -25.25 38.86 51.92
N GLY A 545 -24.60 39.51 52.88
CA GLY A 545 -24.11 40.90 52.76
C GLY A 545 -23.02 41.07 51.69
N THR A 546 -22.23 40.03 51.40
CA THR A 546 -21.24 40.02 50.30
C THR A 546 -21.85 39.66 48.94
N THR A 547 -23.15 39.32 48.88
CA THR A 547 -23.89 39.05 47.62
C THR A 547 -24.03 40.31 46.74
N GLU A 548 -23.96 41.50 47.34
CA GLU A 548 -23.93 42.79 46.61
C GLU A 548 -22.61 42.97 45.82
N LEU A 549 -21.54 42.29 46.23
CA LEU A 549 -20.23 42.28 45.57
C LEU A 549 -20.11 41.19 44.48
N LEU A 550 -21.11 40.32 44.31
CA LEU A 550 -21.08 39.26 43.30
C LEU A 550 -21.33 39.81 41.88
N PRO A 551 -20.56 39.36 40.86
CA PRO A 551 -20.76 39.75 39.47
C PRO A 551 -22.18 39.49 38.96
N LYS A 552 -22.71 40.39 38.10
CA LYS A 552 -24.10 40.34 37.56
C LYS A 552 -24.43 39.07 36.77
N ARG A 553 -23.41 38.37 36.26
CA ARG A 553 -23.47 37.05 35.61
C ARG A 553 -22.28 36.24 36.13
N PRO A 554 -22.41 34.93 36.40
CA PRO A 554 -21.26 34.07 36.63
C PRO A 554 -20.34 34.18 35.41
N GLN A 555 -19.16 34.78 35.61
CA GLN A 555 -18.16 34.93 34.57
C GLN A 555 -17.35 33.63 34.50
N HIS A 556 -17.10 33.14 33.28
CA HIS A 556 -16.36 31.91 33.05
C HIS A 556 -14.87 32.13 33.36
N LEU A 557 -14.38 31.46 34.42
CA LEU A 557 -12.99 31.51 34.93
C LEU A 557 -12.40 32.93 35.05
N PRO A 558 -12.87 33.74 36.03
CA PRO A 558 -12.34 35.09 36.26
C PRO A 558 -10.85 35.08 36.61
N GLY A 559 -10.10 36.08 36.15
CA GLY A 559 -8.65 36.21 36.41
C GLY A 559 -7.72 35.37 35.50
N HIS A 560 -8.26 34.64 34.54
CA HIS A 560 -7.48 33.89 33.54
C HIS A 560 -7.48 34.59 32.17
N PRO A 561 -6.39 34.47 31.38
CA PRO A 561 -6.28 35.11 30.06
C PRO A 561 -7.31 34.57 29.06
N GLY A 562 -7.62 35.37 28.04
CA GLY A 562 -8.63 35.04 27.02
C GLY A 562 -8.37 33.71 26.29
N TRP A 563 -7.11 33.43 25.96
CA TRP A 563 -6.75 32.16 25.30
C TRP A 563 -6.99 30.94 26.20
N TYR A 564 -6.69 31.01 27.49
CA TYR A 564 -6.85 29.89 28.43
C TYR A 564 -8.32 29.61 28.73
N ARG A 565 -9.15 30.66 28.86
CA ARG A 565 -10.60 30.51 29.04
C ARG A 565 -11.25 29.77 27.87
N LYS A 566 -10.80 29.99 26.63
CA LYS A 566 -11.28 29.26 25.44
C LYS A 566 -10.96 27.75 25.49
N LEU A 567 -10.01 27.32 26.33
CA LEU A 567 -9.60 25.91 26.47
C LEU A 567 -10.37 25.16 27.57
N CYS A 568 -11.13 25.85 28.40
CA CYS A 568 -11.89 25.23 29.48
C CYS A 568 -13.39 25.15 29.10
N PRO A 569 -14.07 24.00 29.29
CA PRO A 569 -15.52 23.94 29.17
C PRO A 569 -16.20 24.89 30.16
N ARG A 570 -17.43 25.30 29.88
CA ARG A 570 -18.20 26.10 30.84
C ARG A 570 -18.77 25.20 31.95
N LEU A 571 -19.00 25.77 33.13
CA LEU A 571 -19.45 25.02 34.31
C LEU A 571 -20.83 24.37 34.11
N ASP A 572 -21.63 24.88 33.19
CA ASP A 572 -22.94 24.38 32.78
C ASP A 572 -22.88 23.29 31.68
N ASP A 573 -21.69 22.94 31.19
CA ASP A 573 -21.50 21.91 30.17
C ASP A 573 -21.39 20.51 30.80
N PRO A 574 -22.11 19.49 30.30
CA PRO A 574 -21.99 18.09 30.76
C PRO A 574 -20.56 17.52 30.67
N THR A 575 -19.71 18.09 29.82
CA THR A 575 -18.32 17.70 29.61
C THR A 575 -17.33 18.45 30.51
N TRP A 576 -17.83 19.24 31.49
CA TRP A 576 -17.00 20.04 32.36
C TRP A 576 -16.05 19.20 33.21
N THR A 577 -14.78 19.57 33.16
CA THR A 577 -13.69 18.97 33.93
C THR A 577 -12.77 20.09 34.41
N PRO A 578 -12.14 19.96 35.61
CA PRO A 578 -11.20 20.98 36.09
C PRO A 578 -10.01 21.16 35.14
N GLY A 579 -9.74 22.40 34.72
CA GLY A 579 -8.60 22.76 33.86
C GLY A 579 -8.93 22.88 32.35
N PRO A 580 -7.91 23.10 31.49
CA PRO A 580 -8.08 23.35 30.07
C PRO A 580 -8.29 22.07 29.26
N SER A 581 -9.41 21.39 29.49
CA SER A 581 -9.68 20.05 28.95
C SER A 581 -10.09 19.98 27.48
N LEU A 582 -10.42 21.11 26.85
CA LEU A 582 -10.70 21.18 25.40
C LEU A 582 -9.41 21.18 24.56
N LEU A 583 -8.23 21.23 25.19
CA LEU A 583 -6.95 21.30 24.51
C LEU A 583 -6.70 20.04 23.67
N SER A 584 -6.35 20.24 22.39
CA SER A 584 -6.03 19.15 21.47
C SER A 584 -4.89 19.52 20.54
N LEU A 585 -4.23 18.52 19.94
CA LEU A 585 -3.15 18.72 18.96
C LEU A 585 -3.59 19.47 17.69
N GLN A 586 -4.90 19.57 17.42
CA GLN A 586 -5.42 20.30 16.27
C GLN A 586 -5.47 21.82 16.51
N MET A 587 -5.38 22.26 17.77
CA MET A 587 -5.46 23.68 18.11
C MET A 587 -4.14 24.39 17.79
N ARG A 588 -4.23 25.62 17.27
CA ARG A 588 -3.06 26.43 16.91
C ARG A 588 -2.20 26.84 18.11
N VAL A 589 -2.79 26.84 19.30
CA VAL A 589 -2.08 27.17 20.55
C VAL A 589 -1.16 26.03 21.01
N THR A 590 -1.46 24.78 20.64
CA THR A 590 -0.77 23.59 21.15
C THR A 590 0.72 23.53 20.75
N PRO A 591 1.11 23.77 19.48
CA PRO A 591 2.53 23.86 19.12
C PRO A 591 3.31 24.94 19.90
N LYS A 592 2.64 26.04 20.26
CA LYS A 592 3.25 27.13 21.04
C LYS A 592 3.41 26.76 22.51
N LEU A 593 2.41 26.11 23.11
CA LEU A 593 2.49 25.62 24.49
C LEU A 593 3.55 24.53 24.68
N MET A 594 3.79 23.72 23.64
CA MET A 594 4.88 22.74 23.62
C MET A 594 6.25 23.36 23.29
N ALA A 595 6.31 24.68 23.05
CA ALA A 595 7.50 25.40 22.66
C ALA A 595 8.25 24.74 21.48
N LEU A 596 7.52 24.29 20.43
CA LEU A 596 8.16 23.54 19.35
C LEU A 596 9.23 24.37 18.63
N THR A 597 10.36 23.72 18.31
CA THR A 597 11.49 24.26 17.57
C THR A 597 11.72 23.51 16.27
N TRP A 598 12.16 24.23 15.23
CA TRP A 598 12.66 23.70 13.97
C TRP A 598 14.15 24.05 13.84
N ASP A 599 15.05 23.07 13.88
CA ASP A 599 16.51 23.30 13.87
C ASP A 599 16.98 24.31 14.94
N GLY A 600 16.33 24.32 16.10
CA GLY A 600 16.60 25.25 17.19
C GLY A 600 15.94 26.63 17.06
N PHE A 601 15.12 26.88 16.03
CA PHE A 601 14.34 28.10 15.86
C PHE A 601 12.88 27.92 16.31
N PRO A 602 12.25 28.90 16.99
CA PRO A 602 10.87 28.78 17.47
C PRO A 602 9.85 28.77 16.31
N LEU A 603 8.87 27.88 16.39
CA LEU A 603 7.76 27.85 15.43
C LEU A 603 6.77 29.00 15.65
N HIS A 604 6.30 29.58 14.55
CA HIS A 604 5.30 30.64 14.53
C HIS A 604 4.27 30.42 13.41
N TYR A 605 3.03 30.86 13.65
CA TYR A 605 1.94 30.71 12.69
C TYR A 605 1.57 32.06 12.07
N SER A 606 1.63 32.14 10.73
CA SER A 606 1.16 33.28 9.95
C SER A 606 -0.17 32.96 9.28
N GLU A 607 -1.11 33.91 9.25
CA GLU A 607 -2.41 33.72 8.59
C GLU A 607 -2.30 33.50 7.07
N ARG A 608 -1.29 34.09 6.43
CA ARG A 608 -1.09 34.00 4.98
C ARG A 608 -0.31 32.75 4.57
N HIS A 609 0.76 32.45 5.29
CA HIS A 609 1.73 31.41 4.89
C HIS A 609 1.64 30.12 5.73
N GLY A 610 0.81 30.09 6.77
CA GLY A 610 0.67 28.96 7.68
C GLY A 610 1.83 28.85 8.67
N TRP A 611 2.18 27.62 9.08
CA TRP A 611 3.27 27.35 10.01
C TRP A 611 4.66 27.58 9.39
N GLY A 612 5.52 28.26 10.15
CA GLY A 612 6.93 28.51 9.84
C GLY A 612 7.76 28.64 11.11
N TYR A 613 8.99 29.11 10.97
CA TYR A 613 9.93 29.34 12.09
C TYR A 613 10.61 30.71 11.95
N LEU A 614 11.03 31.27 13.09
CA LEU A 614 11.61 32.61 13.20
C LEU A 614 13.14 32.56 13.30
N VAL A 615 13.81 33.18 12.33
CA VAL A 615 15.28 33.27 12.26
C VAL A 615 15.71 34.69 12.63
N PRO A 616 16.53 34.91 13.69
CA PRO A 616 16.91 36.25 14.14
C PRO A 616 17.84 36.98 13.14
N GLY A 617 18.07 38.28 13.31
CA GLY A 617 19.08 39.03 12.53
C GLY A 617 18.52 39.90 11.39
N ARG A 618 17.20 40.11 11.36
CA ARG A 618 16.55 41.08 10.47
C ARG A 618 16.78 42.51 10.98
N ARG A 619 17.76 43.23 10.42
CA ARG A 619 18.17 44.57 10.91
C ARG A 619 17.38 45.74 10.31
N ASP A 620 16.80 45.55 9.12
CA ASP A 620 15.97 46.51 8.40
C ASP A 620 14.68 46.89 9.17
N ASN A 621 14.10 45.94 9.92
CA ASN A 621 12.84 46.14 10.65
C ASN A 621 13.03 46.52 12.15
N LEU A 622 14.27 46.78 12.60
CA LEU A 622 14.53 47.18 13.99
C LEU A 622 14.42 48.71 14.21
N ALA A 623 14.36 49.50 13.14
CA ALA A 623 14.65 50.94 13.16
C ALA A 623 13.43 51.88 13.03
N LYS A 624 12.19 51.42 13.23
CA LYS A 624 10.99 52.30 13.24
C LYS A 624 10.32 52.36 14.62
N LEU A 625 11.02 52.89 15.62
CA LEU A 625 10.38 53.48 16.80
C LEU A 625 10.54 55.01 16.70
N PRO A 626 9.49 55.77 16.34
CA PRO A 626 9.58 57.21 16.35
C PRO A 626 9.67 57.68 17.81
N THR A 627 10.75 58.38 18.13
CA THR A 627 10.84 59.26 19.29
C THR A 627 9.72 60.29 19.21
N GLY A 628 8.63 60.05 19.93
CA GLY A 628 7.55 61.01 20.14
C GLY A 628 6.19 60.57 19.60
N THR A 629 5.54 59.60 20.25
CA THR A 629 4.07 59.53 20.29
C THR A 629 3.64 58.79 21.56
N THR A 630 2.53 59.24 22.12
CA THR A 630 1.93 58.89 23.41
C THR A 630 1.83 57.38 23.68
N LEU A 631 2.07 57.04 24.94
CA LEU A 631 2.21 55.71 25.52
C LEU A 631 0.86 54.97 25.67
N GLU A 632 0.05 54.84 24.61
CA GLU A 632 -1.27 54.17 24.70
C GLU A 632 -1.59 53.19 23.56
N SER A 633 -0.63 52.82 22.71
CA SER A 633 -0.84 51.73 21.72
C SER A 633 0.46 51.04 21.28
N ALA A 634 1.38 50.80 22.21
CA ALA A 634 2.54 49.96 21.95
C ALA A 634 2.14 48.47 22.06
N GLY A 635 1.87 47.82 20.93
CA GLY A 635 1.79 46.37 20.87
C GLY A 635 3.09 45.73 21.40
N VAL A 636 2.96 44.59 22.09
CA VAL A 636 4.10 43.85 22.65
C VAL A 636 5.09 43.51 21.52
N VAL A 637 6.33 43.97 21.66
CA VAL A 637 7.40 43.80 20.66
C VAL A 637 8.00 42.39 20.77
N CYS A 638 8.22 41.72 19.62
CA CYS A 638 8.78 40.36 19.57
C CYS A 638 10.15 40.25 20.30
N PRO A 639 10.36 39.23 21.16
CA PRO A 639 11.60 39.06 21.93
C PRO A 639 12.75 38.45 21.09
N TYR A 640 13.19 39.14 20.04
CA TYR A 640 14.22 38.62 19.11
C TYR A 640 15.56 38.25 19.79
N ARG A 641 15.92 38.92 20.90
CA ARG A 641 17.12 38.60 21.69
C ARG A 641 17.01 37.26 22.43
N ALA A 642 15.80 36.89 22.87
CA ALA A 642 15.55 35.58 23.46
C ALA A 642 15.68 34.48 22.41
N ILE A 643 15.17 34.73 21.18
CA ILE A 643 15.30 33.84 20.02
C ILE A 643 16.78 33.65 19.65
N GLU A 644 17.57 34.73 19.60
CA GLU A 644 19.00 34.66 19.32
C GLU A 644 19.77 33.86 20.39
N SER A 645 19.41 34.06 21.66
CA SER A 645 20.02 33.32 22.78
C SER A 645 19.67 31.84 22.76
N LEU A 646 18.42 31.49 22.37
CA LEU A 646 17.96 30.12 22.20
C LEU A 646 18.78 29.40 21.12
N TYR A 647 18.93 30.03 19.95
CA TYR A 647 19.72 29.47 18.85
C TYR A 647 21.20 29.29 19.22
N LYS A 648 21.81 30.27 19.92
CA LYS A 648 23.20 30.14 20.41
C LYS A 648 23.39 28.96 21.36
N LYS A 649 22.43 28.70 22.25
CA LYS A 649 22.46 27.52 23.13
C LYS A 649 22.37 26.22 22.32
N HIS A 650 21.45 26.16 21.37
CA HIS A 650 21.31 25.00 20.48
C HIS A 650 22.61 24.70 19.71
N CYS A 651 23.29 25.72 19.18
CA CYS A 651 24.58 25.56 18.50
C CYS A 651 25.69 25.06 19.46
N LEU A 652 25.72 25.52 20.71
CA LEU A 652 26.68 25.05 21.72
C LEU A 652 26.43 23.59 22.13
N GLU A 653 25.17 23.17 22.20
CA GLU A 653 24.77 21.79 22.51
C GLU A 653 25.11 20.83 21.35
N GLN A 654 24.82 21.23 20.11
CA GLN A 654 25.21 20.50 18.90
C GLN A 654 26.74 20.38 18.75
N GLY A 655 27.48 21.46 19.05
CA GLY A 655 28.94 21.46 19.03
C GLY A 655 29.56 20.53 20.09
N LYS A 656 28.92 20.36 21.25
CA LYS A 656 29.35 19.38 22.27
C LYS A 656 29.06 17.93 21.87
N GLN A 657 27.96 17.68 21.15
CA GLN A 657 27.66 16.35 20.59
C GLN A 657 28.62 15.93 19.46
N GLN A 658 29.16 16.88 18.69
CA GLN A 658 30.21 16.61 17.69
C GLN A 658 31.60 16.32 18.31
N LEU A 659 31.84 16.71 19.56
CA LEU A 659 33.14 16.58 20.24
C LEU A 659 33.30 15.30 21.08
N THR A 660 32.29 14.43 21.15
CA THR A 660 32.48 13.04 21.63
C THR A 660 33.02 12.17 20.49
N PRO A 661 34.27 11.71 20.53
CA PRO A 661 34.83 10.89 19.46
C PRO A 661 34.15 9.51 19.49
N GLN A 662 33.43 9.16 18.42
CA GLN A 662 33.41 7.77 17.99
C GLN A 662 34.77 7.51 17.35
N GLU A 663 35.71 7.02 18.15
CA GLU A 663 36.89 6.32 17.65
C GLU A 663 36.41 5.00 17.03
N ALA A 664 36.23 5.02 15.72
CA ALA A 664 36.31 3.84 14.86
C ALA A 664 36.81 4.31 13.48
N ASP A 665 38.09 4.06 13.24
CA ASP A 665 38.83 4.03 11.98
C ASP A 665 38.11 4.52 10.72
N LEU A 666 38.62 5.62 10.16
CA LEU A 666 39.30 5.64 8.86
C LEU A 666 39.61 7.09 8.48
N ALA A 667 40.80 7.55 8.91
CA ALA A 667 41.52 8.59 8.22
C ALA A 667 42.55 7.88 7.33
N GLU A 668 42.26 7.74 6.04
CA GLU A 668 43.29 7.60 5.02
C GLU A 668 42.81 8.22 3.69
N GLU A 669 43.42 9.37 3.42
CA GLU A 669 43.93 9.83 2.13
C GLU A 669 42.97 10.14 0.96
N PHE A 670 42.65 11.43 0.91
CA PHE A 670 42.54 12.24 -0.30
C PHE A 670 43.63 11.87 -1.33
N LEU A 671 43.26 11.20 -2.42
CA LEU A 671 43.95 11.28 -3.69
C LEU A 671 42.93 11.46 -4.81
N LEU A 672 42.92 12.69 -5.33
CA LEU A 672 42.31 13.08 -6.60
C LEU A 672 42.89 12.21 -7.72
N THR A 673 42.03 11.49 -8.43
CA THR A 673 42.29 11.12 -9.83
C THR A 673 41.32 11.89 -10.71
N ASP A 674 41.89 12.63 -11.66
CA ASP A 674 41.27 13.53 -12.61
C ASP A 674 39.98 12.97 -13.25
N SER A 675 38.89 13.71 -13.12
CA SER A 675 37.68 13.53 -13.92
C SER A 675 37.03 14.86 -14.33
N SER A 676 37.77 15.98 -14.25
CA SER A 676 37.28 17.34 -14.52
C SER A 676 36.72 17.55 -15.93
N ALA A 677 37.12 16.69 -16.89
CA ALA A 677 36.67 16.78 -18.28
C ALA A 677 35.19 16.42 -18.50
N ILE A 678 34.56 15.65 -17.60
CA ILE A 678 33.13 15.27 -17.71
C ILE A 678 32.23 16.32 -17.06
N TRP A 679 32.73 17.01 -16.02
CA TRP A 679 31.95 17.94 -15.20
C TRP A 679 31.66 19.27 -15.90
N GLN A 680 32.59 19.78 -16.71
CA GLN A 680 32.38 21.00 -17.50
C GLN A 680 31.39 20.81 -18.66
N THR A 681 31.31 19.61 -19.24
CA THR A 681 30.38 19.34 -20.36
C THR A 681 28.92 19.26 -19.89
N VAL A 682 28.68 18.83 -18.64
CA VAL A 682 27.33 18.65 -18.06
C VAL A 682 26.74 19.98 -17.59
N GLU A 683 27.55 20.89 -17.03
CA GLU A 683 27.09 22.21 -16.57
C GLU A 683 26.67 23.16 -17.73
N GLU A 684 27.37 23.12 -18.88
CA GLU A 684 27.03 23.97 -20.04
C GLU A 684 25.82 23.47 -20.85
N LEU A 685 25.44 22.20 -20.67
CA LEU A 685 24.37 21.54 -21.42
C LEU A 685 22.97 21.78 -20.86
N ASP A 686 22.88 22.01 -19.56
CA ASP A 686 21.64 21.88 -18.79
C ASP A 686 20.87 23.19 -18.62
N TYR A 687 21.55 24.35 -18.63
CA TYR A 687 20.91 25.67 -18.69
C TYR A 687 19.98 25.86 -19.91
N LEU A 688 20.03 24.94 -20.90
CA LEU A 688 19.27 24.98 -22.14
C LEU A 688 18.23 23.84 -22.27
N GLU A 689 18.16 22.88 -21.35
CA GLU A 689 17.18 21.77 -21.37
C GLU A 689 15.80 22.15 -20.85
N VAL A 690 15.72 22.90 -19.75
CA VAL A 690 14.44 23.31 -19.13
C VAL A 690 13.63 24.27 -20.02
N GLU A 691 14.29 25.05 -20.88
CA GLU A 691 13.62 25.93 -21.83
C GLU A 691 13.18 25.23 -23.14
N ALA A 692 13.81 24.11 -23.52
CA ALA A 692 13.62 23.51 -24.83
C ALA A 692 12.40 22.57 -24.90
N GLU A 693 12.15 21.77 -23.86
CA GLU A 693 10.97 20.89 -23.83
C GLU A 693 9.65 21.70 -23.79
N ALA A 694 9.65 22.88 -23.17
CA ALA A 694 8.50 23.80 -23.18
C ALA A 694 8.29 24.52 -24.53
N LYS A 695 9.29 24.58 -25.41
CA LYS A 695 9.25 25.31 -26.69
C LYS A 695 8.91 24.43 -27.90
N VAL A 696 9.13 23.12 -27.85
CA VAL A 696 8.89 22.21 -28.98
C VAL A 696 7.39 21.93 -29.23
N GLU A 697 6.52 22.14 -28.23
CA GLU A 697 5.06 21.97 -28.37
C GLU A 697 4.26 23.26 -28.65
N ASN A 698 4.87 24.45 -28.59
CA ASN A 698 4.18 25.74 -28.71
C ASN A 698 4.60 26.59 -29.93
N LEU A 699 4.67 25.99 -31.12
CA LEU A 699 4.80 26.73 -32.38
C LEU A 699 3.44 26.81 -33.07
N GLY A 700 2.59 27.70 -32.56
CA GLY A 700 1.24 27.89 -33.09
C GLY A 700 0.42 29.04 -32.49
N ALA A 701 1.04 30.16 -32.10
CA ALA A 701 0.39 31.48 -32.00
C ALA A 701 1.41 32.53 -31.55
N ALA A 702 1.92 33.34 -32.48
CA ALA A 702 2.61 34.57 -32.13
C ALA A 702 1.56 35.61 -31.71
N VAL A 703 1.39 35.82 -30.41
CA VAL A 703 0.76 37.03 -29.86
C VAL A 703 1.84 37.80 -29.13
N SER A 704 2.03 39.05 -29.57
CA SER A 704 2.96 40.04 -29.04
C SER A 704 2.84 40.21 -27.53
N GLY A 705 4.01 40.40 -26.90
CA GLY A 705 4.25 40.46 -25.47
C GLY A 705 3.17 41.11 -24.60
N GLN A 706 2.84 40.40 -23.52
CA GLN A 706 2.46 41.02 -22.25
C GLN A 706 3.49 40.64 -21.18
N PRO A 707 3.79 41.55 -20.24
CA PRO A 707 4.89 41.38 -19.29
C PRO A 707 4.59 40.23 -18.32
N LEU A 708 5.67 39.55 -17.91
CA LEU A 708 5.72 38.76 -16.68
C LEU A 708 4.99 39.53 -15.57
N ALA A 709 4.08 38.84 -14.88
CA ALA A 709 3.45 39.38 -13.68
C ALA A 709 4.55 39.94 -12.78
N LEU A 710 4.45 41.24 -12.50
CA LEU A 710 5.35 42.00 -11.66
C LEU A 710 5.62 41.20 -10.37
N THR A 711 6.78 40.56 -10.32
CA THR A 711 7.53 40.46 -9.07
C THR A 711 7.56 41.88 -8.52
N ALA A 712 7.09 42.08 -7.30
CA ALA A 712 7.08 43.38 -6.65
C ALA A 712 8.43 44.09 -6.91
N PRO A 713 8.42 45.34 -7.37
CA PRO A 713 9.64 46.04 -7.74
C PRO A 713 10.53 46.20 -6.52
N GLY A 714 11.72 45.61 -6.57
CA GLY A 714 12.81 45.84 -5.63
C GLY A 714 12.68 45.10 -4.29
N SER A 715 12.99 43.79 -4.27
CA SER A 715 13.60 43.20 -3.07
C SER A 715 15.11 43.50 -3.09
N PRO A 716 15.69 44.09 -2.04
CA PRO A 716 17.14 44.21 -1.94
C PRO A 716 17.74 42.80 -1.91
N LYS A 717 18.63 42.48 -2.85
CA LYS A 717 19.41 41.23 -2.81
C LYS A 717 20.37 41.16 -1.60
N ASP A 718 20.53 42.28 -0.88
CA ASP A 718 21.47 42.42 0.26
C ASP A 718 20.88 42.06 1.64
N SER A 719 19.66 41.52 1.72
CA SER A 719 18.96 41.28 3.01
C SER A 719 18.56 39.83 3.27
N GLN A 720 19.32 38.85 2.77
CA GLN A 720 19.10 37.44 3.16
C GLN A 720 20.07 37.05 4.29
N PRO A 721 19.66 36.25 5.28
CA PRO A 721 20.60 35.72 6.27
C PRO A 721 21.56 34.73 5.59
N ASN A 722 22.83 35.11 5.42
CA ASN A 722 23.86 34.26 4.79
C ASN A 722 24.12 32.92 5.53
N TYR A 723 23.62 32.79 6.76
CA TYR A 723 23.87 31.64 7.62
C TYR A 723 22.69 30.65 7.69
N HIS A 724 21.57 30.92 7.00
CA HIS A 724 20.38 30.06 7.06
C HIS A 724 19.72 29.91 5.68
N HIS A 725 19.56 28.67 5.22
CA HIS A 725 18.90 28.33 3.97
C HIS A 725 17.57 27.61 4.25
N GLY A 726 16.45 28.13 3.73
CA GLY A 726 15.12 27.57 3.94
C GLY A 726 14.08 28.17 2.98
N ASN A 727 12.83 27.69 3.03
CA ASN A 727 11.74 28.21 2.20
C ASN A 727 11.31 29.62 2.66
N GLY A 728 11.95 30.65 2.12
CA GLY A 728 11.82 32.06 2.52
C GLY A 728 13.11 32.83 2.18
N PRO A 729 13.30 34.07 2.65
CA PRO A 729 12.45 34.80 3.60
C PRO A 729 11.21 35.44 2.96
N TYR A 730 10.09 35.40 3.67
CA TYR A 730 8.84 36.07 3.28
C TYR A 730 8.75 37.45 3.95
N ASN A 731 9.09 38.50 3.20
CA ASN A 731 9.19 39.87 3.73
C ASN A 731 7.83 40.49 4.12
N ASP A 732 6.71 39.88 3.71
CA ASP A 732 5.37 40.35 4.08
C ASP A 732 4.96 39.99 5.52
N VAL A 733 5.73 39.12 6.19
CA VAL A 733 5.59 38.81 7.63
C VAL A 733 6.62 39.65 8.39
N ASP A 734 6.22 40.85 8.79
CA ASP A 734 7.12 41.90 9.30
C ASP A 734 7.31 41.85 10.82
N ILE A 735 7.92 40.76 11.32
CA ILE A 735 8.23 40.60 12.74
C ILE A 735 9.54 41.35 13.08
N PRO A 736 9.57 42.26 14.07
CA PRO A 736 10.77 43.01 14.43
C PRO A 736 11.96 42.09 14.78
N GLY A 737 13.10 42.28 14.11
CA GLY A 737 14.34 41.55 14.41
C GLY A 737 14.44 40.12 13.87
N CYS A 738 13.37 39.56 13.28
CA CYS A 738 13.35 38.18 12.78
C CYS A 738 12.87 38.08 11.31
N TRP A 739 13.38 37.07 10.61
CA TRP A 739 12.91 36.59 9.31
C TRP A 739 11.95 35.41 9.50
N PHE A 740 10.91 35.33 8.67
CA PHE A 740 9.98 34.20 8.66
C PHE A 740 10.27 33.25 7.49
N PHE A 741 10.47 31.98 7.82
CA PHE A 741 10.62 30.89 6.86
C PHE A 741 9.50 29.88 7.03
N LYS A 742 8.90 29.44 5.93
CA LYS A 742 7.77 28.51 5.92
C LYS A 742 8.25 27.07 6.09
N LEU A 743 7.47 26.25 6.82
CA LEU A 743 7.76 24.82 6.91
C LEU A 743 7.61 24.15 5.52
N PRO A 744 8.50 23.21 5.15
CA PRO A 744 8.37 22.45 3.92
C PRO A 744 7.07 21.63 3.88
N HIS A 745 6.40 21.61 2.73
CA HIS A 745 5.18 20.82 2.52
C HIS A 745 5.43 19.75 1.45
N LYS A 746 4.89 18.54 1.64
CA LYS A 746 5.11 17.39 0.74
C LYS A 746 4.69 17.66 -0.72
N ASP A 747 3.59 18.38 -0.89
CA ASP A 747 3.01 18.71 -2.21
C ASP A 747 3.67 19.95 -2.87
N GLY A 748 4.69 20.53 -2.23
CA GLY A 748 5.47 21.64 -2.74
C GLY A 748 5.38 22.92 -1.90
N ASN A 749 6.33 23.83 -2.13
CA ASN A 749 6.52 25.05 -1.33
C ASN A 749 5.32 26.02 -1.35
N SER A 750 4.45 25.95 -2.37
CA SER A 750 3.23 26.76 -2.47
C SER A 750 2.14 26.37 -1.46
N CYS A 751 2.14 25.13 -0.96
CA CYS A 751 1.10 24.61 -0.06
C CYS A 751 1.41 24.94 1.40
N ASN A 752 0.41 25.31 2.19
CA ASN A 752 0.59 25.68 3.60
C ASN A 752 0.53 24.44 4.49
N VAL A 753 1.42 24.38 5.48
CA VAL A 753 1.37 23.34 6.52
C VAL A 753 0.23 23.64 7.48
N GLY A 754 -0.73 22.71 7.60
CA GLY A 754 -1.87 22.85 8.49
C GLY A 754 -1.54 22.56 9.96
N SER A 755 -0.78 21.49 10.22
CA SER A 755 -0.37 21.08 11.57
C SER A 755 1.06 20.53 11.58
N PRO A 756 1.93 20.95 12.51
CA PRO A 756 3.27 20.39 12.67
C PRO A 756 3.27 18.96 13.25
N PHE A 757 2.13 18.46 13.72
CA PHE A 757 1.96 17.08 14.21
C PHE A 757 1.48 16.11 13.12
N ALA A 758 1.44 16.55 11.86
CA ALA A 758 1.04 15.71 10.74
C ALA A 758 2.02 14.56 10.52
N LYS A 759 1.55 13.48 9.90
CA LYS A 759 2.34 12.26 9.61
C LYS A 759 3.66 12.56 8.89
N ASP A 760 3.65 13.56 8.01
CA ASP A 760 4.80 13.94 7.19
C ASP A 760 5.98 14.51 8.01
N PHE A 761 5.73 14.98 9.23
CA PHE A 761 6.76 15.52 10.14
C PHE A 761 7.27 14.50 11.17
N LEU A 762 6.71 13.29 11.23
CA LEU A 762 7.20 12.24 12.14
C LEU A 762 8.71 11.92 11.94
N PRO A 763 9.23 11.81 10.70
CA PRO A 763 10.67 11.59 10.49
C PRO A 763 11.51 12.78 10.98
N LYS A 764 10.97 14.00 10.88
CA LYS A 764 11.62 15.23 11.37
C LYS A 764 11.66 15.31 12.89
N MET A 765 10.78 14.58 13.57
CA MET A 765 10.85 14.40 15.02
C MET A 765 11.90 13.36 15.40
N GLU A 766 12.14 12.35 14.54
CA GLU A 766 13.13 11.30 14.75
C GLU A 766 14.57 11.77 14.49
N ASP A 767 14.79 12.57 13.44
CA ASP A 767 16.10 13.14 13.12
C ASP A 767 16.47 14.35 14.01
N GLY A 768 15.55 14.78 14.86
CA GLY A 768 15.74 15.89 15.79
C GLY A 768 15.59 17.29 15.17
N THR A 769 15.15 17.41 13.91
CA THR A 769 14.85 18.70 13.29
C THR A 769 13.67 19.41 13.98
N LEU A 770 12.61 18.66 14.32
CA LEU A 770 11.42 19.15 15.01
C LEU A 770 11.40 18.62 16.44
N GLN A 771 11.62 19.50 17.41
CA GLN A 771 11.68 19.13 18.84
C GLN A 771 10.78 20.02 19.69
N ALA A 772 10.36 19.52 20.86
CA ALA A 772 9.78 20.38 21.89
C ALA A 772 10.88 21.18 22.59
N GLY A 773 10.58 22.43 22.95
CA GLY A 773 11.55 23.34 23.55
C GLY A 773 11.99 22.90 24.96
N PRO A 774 13.00 23.56 25.56
CA PRO A 774 13.63 23.16 26.82
C PRO A 774 12.73 23.28 28.08
N GLY A 775 11.43 23.54 27.92
CA GLY A 775 10.46 23.84 28.98
C GLY A 775 9.92 22.64 29.74
N GLY A 776 10.78 21.70 30.15
CA GLY A 776 10.40 20.53 30.99
C GLY A 776 10.04 19.26 30.20
N ALA A 777 9.77 18.16 30.92
CA ALA A 777 9.57 16.83 30.33
C ALA A 777 8.21 16.66 29.60
N SER A 778 7.22 17.50 29.90
CA SER A 778 5.84 17.37 29.38
C SER A 778 5.73 17.57 27.87
N GLY A 779 6.51 18.50 27.30
CA GLY A 779 6.52 18.79 25.85
C GLY A 779 7.09 17.62 25.03
N PRO A 780 8.33 17.17 25.30
CA PRO A 780 8.92 16.00 24.66
C PRO A 780 8.05 14.75 24.82
N ARG A 781 7.52 14.51 26.03
CA ARG A 781 6.63 13.37 26.29
C ARG A 781 5.35 13.41 25.46
N ALA A 782 4.67 14.56 25.37
CA ALA A 782 3.48 14.70 24.52
C ALA A 782 3.79 14.48 23.03
N LEU A 783 4.98 14.87 22.58
CA LEU A 783 5.45 14.65 21.21
C LEU A 783 5.72 13.16 20.93
N GLU A 784 6.38 12.46 21.86
CA GLU A 784 6.56 11.01 21.84
C GLU A 784 5.23 10.27 21.82
N ILE A 785 4.28 10.67 22.68
CA ILE A 785 2.95 10.04 22.71
C ILE A 785 2.23 10.23 21.37
N ASN A 786 2.25 11.45 20.79
CA ASN A 786 1.64 11.67 19.48
C ASN A 786 2.24 10.76 18.40
N LYS A 787 3.56 10.54 18.44
CA LYS A 787 4.23 9.58 17.56
C LYS A 787 3.70 8.16 17.77
N MET A 788 3.56 7.72 19.02
CA MET A 788 3.04 6.39 19.38
C MET A 788 1.61 6.13 18.91
N ILE A 789 0.71 7.09 19.05
CA ILE A 789 -0.71 6.92 18.74
C ILE A 789 -1.07 7.24 17.28
N SER A 790 -0.19 7.91 16.53
CA SER A 790 -0.48 8.38 15.16
C SER A 790 -0.83 7.26 14.18
N PHE A 791 -0.24 6.07 14.35
CA PHE A 791 -0.58 4.90 13.54
C PHE A 791 -1.99 4.39 13.86
N TRP A 792 -2.27 4.07 15.13
CA TRP A 792 -3.56 3.55 15.57
C TRP A 792 -4.72 4.49 15.26
N ARG A 793 -4.54 5.81 15.47
CA ARG A 793 -5.56 6.82 15.12
C ARG A 793 -6.06 6.70 13.68
N ASN A 794 -5.16 6.38 12.74
CA ASN A 794 -5.48 6.24 11.32
C ASN A 794 -5.90 4.82 10.91
N ALA A 795 -5.48 3.80 11.66
CA ALA A 795 -5.67 2.40 11.31
C ALA A 795 -6.83 1.73 12.04
N HIS A 796 -7.13 2.10 13.29
CA HIS A 796 -8.05 1.37 14.17
C HIS A 796 -9.41 1.10 13.52
N LYS A 797 -10.05 2.08 12.88
CA LYS A 797 -11.35 1.87 12.22
C LYS A 797 -11.32 0.76 11.17
N ARG A 798 -10.23 0.66 10.39
CA ARG A 798 -10.08 -0.39 9.36
C ARG A 798 -9.77 -1.76 9.95
N ILE A 799 -9.07 -1.79 11.08
CA ILE A 799 -8.70 -3.02 11.78
C ILE A 799 -9.92 -3.55 12.56
N SER A 800 -10.60 -2.70 13.32
CA SER A 800 -11.78 -3.05 14.11
C SER A 800 -13.00 -3.39 13.25
N SER A 801 -13.05 -2.91 11.99
CA SER A 801 -14.13 -3.26 11.05
C SER A 801 -13.90 -4.58 10.31
N GLN A 802 -12.81 -5.31 10.58
CA GLN A 802 -12.57 -6.60 9.95
C GLN A 802 -13.61 -7.61 10.42
N MET A 803 -14.20 -8.35 9.48
CA MET A 803 -15.17 -9.38 9.80
C MET A 803 -14.47 -10.68 10.21
N VAL A 804 -14.63 -11.03 11.48
CA VAL A 804 -14.10 -12.27 12.08
C VAL A 804 -15.25 -13.25 12.25
N VAL A 805 -15.04 -14.49 11.80
CA VAL A 805 -16.01 -15.58 11.98
C VAL A 805 -15.37 -16.67 12.82
N TRP A 806 -16.04 -17.02 13.92
CA TRP A 806 -15.56 -18.01 14.89
C TRP A 806 -16.08 -19.40 14.53
N LEU A 807 -15.16 -20.35 14.37
CA LEU A 807 -15.45 -21.72 13.97
C LEU A 807 -15.83 -22.56 15.21
N PRO A 808 -17.03 -23.18 15.23
CA PRO A 808 -17.38 -24.11 16.29
C PRO A 808 -16.53 -25.38 16.19
N ARG A 809 -16.46 -26.16 17.28
CA ARG A 809 -15.74 -27.44 17.34
C ARG A 809 -16.10 -28.39 16.19
N SER A 810 -17.34 -28.38 15.71
CA SER A 810 -17.80 -29.22 14.59
C SER A 810 -17.21 -28.82 13.23
N ALA A 811 -16.78 -27.57 13.06
CA ALA A 811 -16.19 -27.05 11.83
C ALA A 811 -14.66 -27.18 11.80
N LEU A 812 -14.01 -27.44 12.95
CA LEU A 812 -12.57 -27.59 13.04
C LEU A 812 -12.11 -28.97 12.54
N PRO A 813 -10.99 -29.06 11.79
CA PRO A 813 -10.41 -30.34 11.41
C PRO A 813 -9.99 -31.17 12.62
N ARG A 814 -10.08 -32.50 12.50
CA ARG A 814 -9.62 -33.44 13.54
C ARG A 814 -8.15 -33.26 13.91
N ALA A 815 -7.31 -32.81 12.98
CA ALA A 815 -5.90 -32.51 13.22
C ALA A 815 -5.71 -31.39 14.25
N VAL A 816 -6.63 -30.40 14.29
CA VAL A 816 -6.60 -29.31 15.26
C VAL A 816 -7.12 -29.79 16.61
N ILE A 817 -8.31 -30.40 16.63
CA ILE A 817 -9.02 -30.79 17.87
C ILE A 817 -8.23 -31.83 18.69
N ARG A 818 -7.41 -32.67 18.03
CA ARG A 818 -6.59 -33.70 18.70
C ARG A 818 -5.18 -33.21 19.06
N HIS A 819 -4.82 -31.99 18.70
CA HIS A 819 -3.49 -31.46 18.98
C HIS A 819 -3.34 -31.17 20.49
N PRO A 820 -2.16 -31.41 21.10
CA PRO A 820 -1.95 -31.16 22.54
C PRO A 820 -2.20 -29.70 22.96
N ASP A 821 -1.86 -28.76 22.08
CA ASP A 821 -2.01 -27.31 22.31
C ASP A 821 -3.44 -26.78 21.99
N TYR A 822 -4.43 -27.65 21.75
CA TYR A 822 -5.81 -27.23 21.53
C TYR A 822 -6.51 -26.89 22.84
N ASP A 823 -7.07 -25.69 22.91
CA ASP A 823 -7.82 -25.18 24.05
C ASP A 823 -9.33 -25.27 23.75
N GLU A 824 -10.09 -26.02 24.54
CA GLU A 824 -11.53 -26.17 24.35
C GLU A 824 -12.32 -24.89 24.68
N GLU A 825 -11.79 -24.03 25.57
CA GLU A 825 -12.38 -22.74 25.92
C GLU A 825 -11.93 -21.62 24.96
N GLY A 826 -10.91 -21.89 24.14
CA GLY A 826 -10.36 -20.97 23.16
C GLY A 826 -11.29 -20.73 21.97
N LEU A 827 -11.22 -19.53 21.41
CA LEU A 827 -11.91 -19.18 20.17
C LEU A 827 -10.95 -19.35 18.99
N TYR A 828 -11.36 -20.13 17.99
CA TYR A 828 -10.63 -20.28 16.74
C TYR A 828 -11.49 -19.74 15.60
N GLY A 829 -10.93 -18.90 14.76
CA GLY A 829 -11.68 -18.23 13.70
C GLY A 829 -10.82 -17.89 12.52
N ALA A 830 -11.41 -17.17 11.58
CA ALA A 830 -10.69 -16.65 10.43
C ALA A 830 -11.25 -15.31 9.96
N ILE A 831 -10.38 -14.56 9.31
CA ILE A 831 -10.68 -13.35 8.55
C ILE A 831 -10.45 -13.69 7.08
N LEU A 832 -11.38 -13.28 6.22
CA LEU A 832 -11.23 -13.36 4.77
C LEU A 832 -10.92 -11.95 4.25
N PRO A 833 -9.67 -11.65 3.87
CA PRO A 833 -9.34 -10.36 3.28
C PRO A 833 -10.14 -10.12 2.00
N GLN A 834 -10.69 -8.90 1.87
CA GLN A 834 -11.44 -8.49 0.69
C GLN A 834 -10.48 -8.05 -0.43
N VAL A 835 -9.73 -9.02 -0.98
CA VAL A 835 -8.69 -8.77 -1.97
C VAL A 835 -9.29 -8.58 -3.36
N VAL A 836 -9.15 -7.38 -3.91
CA VAL A 836 -9.41 -7.12 -5.33
C VAL A 836 -8.21 -7.61 -6.12
N THR A 837 -8.34 -8.76 -6.79
CA THR A 837 -7.22 -9.47 -7.44
C THR A 837 -6.45 -8.63 -8.47
N ALA A 838 -7.12 -7.72 -9.19
CA ALA A 838 -6.48 -6.72 -10.02
C ALA A 838 -7.06 -5.33 -9.73
N GLY A 839 -6.67 -4.72 -8.61
CA GLY A 839 -7.22 -3.44 -8.16
C GLY A 839 -6.54 -2.19 -8.76
N THR A 840 -5.36 -2.35 -9.34
CA THR A 840 -4.61 -1.25 -10.01
C THR A 840 -4.44 -1.52 -11.51
N ILE A 841 -4.08 -0.49 -12.28
CA ILE A 841 -3.70 -0.65 -13.70
C ILE A 841 -2.50 -1.57 -13.91
N THR A 842 -1.67 -1.76 -12.88
CA THR A 842 -0.53 -2.69 -12.88
C THR A 842 -0.94 -4.12 -12.54
N ARG A 843 -2.25 -4.38 -12.38
CA ARG A 843 -2.86 -5.64 -11.96
C ARG A 843 -2.45 -6.09 -10.55
N ARG A 844 -1.91 -5.18 -9.72
CA ARG A 844 -1.63 -5.51 -8.32
C ARG A 844 -2.92 -5.67 -7.55
N ALA A 845 -2.89 -6.62 -6.62
CA ALA A 845 -3.95 -6.79 -5.65
C ALA A 845 -4.09 -5.53 -4.77
N VAL A 846 -5.33 -5.20 -4.40
CA VAL A 846 -5.63 -4.10 -3.49
C VAL A 846 -6.53 -4.59 -2.37
N GLU A 847 -6.11 -4.31 -1.13
CA GLU A 847 -6.91 -4.47 0.07
C GLU A 847 -6.42 -3.40 1.09
N PRO A 848 -7.32 -2.66 1.77
CA PRO A 848 -6.93 -1.46 2.54
C PRO A 848 -6.24 -1.69 3.89
N THR A 849 -6.19 -2.91 4.42
CA THR A 849 -5.79 -3.20 5.81
C THR A 849 -4.56 -4.10 5.87
N TRP A 850 -4.67 -5.31 5.35
CA TRP A 850 -3.68 -6.38 5.31
C TRP A 850 -2.58 -6.13 4.27
N LEU A 851 -2.93 -5.69 3.06
CA LEU A 851 -1.92 -5.37 2.03
C LEU A 851 -1.19 -4.04 2.29
N THR A 852 -1.60 -3.30 3.31
CA THR A 852 -0.92 -2.09 3.81
C THR A 852 -0.43 -2.24 5.25
N ALA A 853 -0.48 -3.46 5.79
CA ALA A 853 -0.11 -3.74 7.17
C ALA A 853 1.37 -3.44 7.40
N SER A 854 1.64 -2.55 8.36
CA SER A 854 3.02 -2.24 8.75
C SER A 854 3.61 -3.35 9.60
N ASN A 855 4.94 -3.50 9.55
CA ASN A 855 5.66 -4.33 10.51
C ASN A 855 5.63 -3.70 11.91
N ALA A 856 5.76 -4.53 12.94
CA ALA A 856 5.78 -4.11 14.33
C ALA A 856 6.89 -3.09 14.57
N ARG A 857 6.56 -1.97 15.24
CA ARG A 857 7.54 -0.98 15.68
C ARG A 857 7.36 -0.67 17.17
N PRO A 858 8.46 -0.55 17.93
CA PRO A 858 8.41 -0.34 19.37
C PRO A 858 7.79 1.01 19.77
N ASP A 859 7.72 1.94 18.82
CA ASP A 859 7.23 3.30 19.00
C ASP A 859 5.84 3.53 18.40
N ARG A 860 5.06 2.47 18.10
CA ARG A 860 3.72 2.59 17.49
C ARG A 860 2.73 1.59 18.07
N VAL A 861 1.66 2.12 18.67
CA VAL A 861 0.54 1.35 19.22
C VAL A 861 -0.14 0.54 18.12
N GLY A 862 -0.35 -0.75 18.36
CA GLY A 862 -1.06 -1.67 17.47
C GLY A 862 -0.33 -2.00 16.17
N SER A 863 0.95 -1.68 16.04
CA SER A 863 1.74 -1.99 14.84
C SER A 863 2.06 -3.48 14.68
N GLU A 864 1.82 -4.29 15.72
CA GLU A 864 1.97 -5.75 15.75
C GLU A 864 0.83 -6.52 15.05
N LEU A 865 -0.04 -5.83 14.30
CA LEU A 865 -1.21 -6.40 13.61
C LEU A 865 -0.93 -7.71 12.88
N LYS A 866 0.17 -7.78 12.11
CA LYS A 866 0.54 -9.00 11.36
C LYS A 866 0.62 -10.21 12.29
N ALA A 867 1.23 -10.07 13.48
CA ALA A 867 1.45 -11.17 14.43
C ALA A 867 0.16 -11.72 15.06
N MET A 868 -0.97 -11.04 14.87
CA MET A 868 -2.29 -11.53 15.30
C MET A 868 -2.90 -12.54 14.32
N VAL A 869 -2.35 -12.66 13.10
CA VAL A 869 -2.60 -13.80 12.24
C VAL A 869 -1.78 -14.97 12.79
N GLN A 870 -2.49 -15.94 13.38
CA GLN A 870 -1.89 -17.04 14.12
C GLN A 870 -2.43 -18.36 13.58
N ALA A 871 -1.53 -19.29 13.28
CA ALA A 871 -1.92 -20.62 12.82
C ALA A 871 -2.66 -21.38 13.93
N PRO A 872 -3.74 -22.11 13.60
CA PRO A 872 -4.39 -23.00 14.55
C PRO A 872 -3.46 -24.16 14.95
N PRO A 873 -3.65 -24.78 16.12
CA PRO A 873 -2.88 -25.95 16.55
C PRO A 873 -2.79 -27.03 15.47
N GLY A 874 -1.59 -27.59 15.26
CA GLY A 874 -1.30 -28.57 14.20
C GLY A 874 -1.03 -27.97 12.81
N TYR A 875 -1.07 -26.65 12.67
CA TYR A 875 -0.68 -25.91 11.45
C TYR A 875 0.40 -24.88 11.75
N THR A 876 1.13 -24.51 10.70
CA THR A 876 2.19 -23.49 10.71
C THR A 876 2.09 -22.63 9.46
N LEU A 877 2.53 -21.38 9.54
CA LEU A 877 2.67 -20.49 8.40
C LEU A 877 4.05 -20.70 7.78
N VAL A 878 4.08 -21.01 6.50
CA VAL A 878 5.31 -21.15 5.70
C VAL A 878 5.31 -20.07 4.63
N GLY A 879 6.41 -19.33 4.50
CA GLY A 879 6.55 -18.38 3.41
C GLY A 879 7.91 -17.72 3.33
N ALA A 880 8.11 -16.90 2.31
CA ALA A 880 9.36 -16.18 2.11
C ALA A 880 9.11 -14.77 1.56
N ASP A 881 10.09 -13.89 1.75
CA ASP A 881 10.18 -12.59 1.08
C ASP A 881 11.05 -12.74 -0.19
N VAL A 882 10.54 -12.28 -1.33
CA VAL A 882 11.31 -12.34 -2.58
C VAL A 882 12.31 -11.19 -2.61
N ASP A 883 13.56 -11.48 -2.24
CA ASP A 883 14.65 -10.52 -2.23
C ASP A 883 14.75 -9.72 -3.54
N SER A 884 14.53 -8.40 -3.45
CA SER A 884 14.72 -7.44 -4.54
C SER A 884 14.02 -7.83 -5.86
N GLN A 885 12.80 -8.39 -5.78
CA GLN A 885 12.05 -8.90 -6.94
C GLN A 885 12.00 -7.92 -8.13
N GLU A 886 11.49 -6.71 -7.91
CA GLU A 886 11.35 -5.69 -8.97
C GLU A 886 12.70 -5.23 -9.53
N LEU A 887 13.71 -5.17 -8.66
CA LEU A 887 15.07 -4.76 -9.03
C LEU A 887 15.72 -5.79 -9.94
N TRP A 888 15.58 -7.08 -9.59
CA TRP A 888 16.08 -8.18 -10.41
C TRP A 888 15.37 -8.24 -11.76
N ILE A 889 14.05 -8.07 -11.80
CA ILE A 889 13.28 -8.01 -13.06
C ILE A 889 13.78 -6.87 -13.96
N ALA A 890 13.98 -5.68 -13.40
CA ALA A 890 14.54 -4.55 -14.15
C ALA A 890 15.96 -4.85 -14.64
N ALA A 891 16.76 -5.55 -13.83
CA ALA A 891 18.15 -5.85 -14.15
C ALA A 891 18.29 -6.86 -15.29
N VAL A 892 17.53 -7.96 -15.23
CA VAL A 892 17.53 -8.97 -16.28
C VAL A 892 16.98 -8.44 -17.61
N LEU A 893 16.06 -7.46 -17.58
CA LEU A 893 15.60 -6.78 -18.79
C LEU A 893 16.71 -5.95 -19.45
N GLY A 894 17.52 -5.25 -18.66
CA GLY A 894 18.69 -4.53 -19.16
C GLY A 894 19.76 -5.49 -19.70
N ASP A 895 20.05 -6.57 -18.98
CA ASP A 895 21.05 -7.56 -19.37
C ASP A 895 20.68 -8.29 -20.68
N ALA A 896 19.42 -8.67 -20.82
CA ALA A 896 18.91 -9.29 -22.03
C ALA A 896 18.98 -8.34 -23.25
N HIS A 897 18.76 -7.04 -23.04
CA HIS A 897 18.86 -6.03 -24.11
C HIS A 897 20.30 -5.75 -24.54
N PHE A 898 21.24 -5.70 -23.59
CA PHE A 898 22.60 -5.24 -23.85
C PHE A 898 23.47 -6.30 -24.56
N ALA A 899 23.61 -7.47 -23.94
CA ALA A 899 24.53 -8.50 -24.43
C ALA A 899 23.98 -9.93 -24.32
N GLY A 900 22.76 -10.11 -23.79
CA GLY A 900 22.13 -11.42 -23.69
C GLY A 900 22.80 -12.35 -22.68
N MET A 901 23.39 -11.80 -21.61
CA MET A 901 24.01 -12.60 -20.55
C MET A 901 23.80 -11.95 -19.18
N HIS A 902 23.60 -12.76 -18.14
CA HIS A 902 23.39 -12.25 -16.79
C HIS A 902 24.60 -11.45 -16.28
N GLY A 903 24.34 -10.27 -15.72
CA GLY A 903 25.32 -9.38 -15.13
C GLY A 903 26.24 -8.66 -16.11
N CYS A 904 25.88 -8.59 -17.40
CA CYS A 904 26.63 -7.82 -18.39
C CYS A 904 26.55 -6.30 -18.21
N THR A 905 25.46 -5.82 -17.62
CA THR A 905 25.31 -4.40 -17.28
C THR A 905 25.82 -4.13 -15.86
N ALA A 906 26.26 -2.90 -15.61
CA ALA A 906 26.66 -2.48 -14.26
C ALA A 906 25.53 -2.69 -13.23
N PHE A 907 24.29 -2.42 -13.64
CA PHE A 907 23.10 -2.64 -12.82
C PHE A 907 22.82 -4.13 -12.54
N GLY A 908 22.92 -5.00 -13.56
CA GLY A 908 22.86 -6.45 -13.41
C GLY A 908 23.91 -6.98 -12.44
N TRP A 909 25.16 -6.56 -12.62
CA TRP A 909 26.26 -6.96 -11.74
C TRP A 909 26.06 -6.52 -10.29
N MET A 910 25.68 -5.25 -10.05
CA MET A 910 25.39 -4.73 -8.71
C MET A 910 24.26 -5.47 -8.02
N THR A 911 23.28 -5.97 -8.78
CA THR A 911 22.13 -6.73 -8.24
C THR A 911 22.51 -8.17 -7.89
N LEU A 912 23.37 -8.81 -8.71
CA LEU A 912 23.73 -10.23 -8.55
C LEU A 912 24.93 -10.48 -7.62
N GLN A 913 25.94 -9.59 -7.64
CA GLN A 913 27.19 -9.73 -6.89
C GLN A 913 27.48 -8.58 -5.91
N GLY A 914 26.72 -7.47 -5.98
CA GLY A 914 26.92 -6.31 -5.11
C GLY A 914 26.74 -6.64 -3.62
N ARG A 915 27.61 -6.08 -2.78
CA ARG A 915 27.57 -6.29 -1.32
C ARG A 915 27.43 -4.98 -0.57
N LYS A 916 26.52 -4.98 0.41
CA LYS A 916 26.32 -3.88 1.37
C LYS A 916 27.60 -3.53 2.12
N SER A 917 28.31 -4.53 2.65
CA SER A 917 29.54 -4.35 3.43
C SER A 917 30.68 -3.71 2.63
N ARG A 918 30.68 -3.86 1.30
CA ARG A 918 31.71 -3.30 0.42
C ARG A 918 31.26 -2.02 -0.29
N GLY A 919 30.04 -1.55 -0.02
CA GLY A 919 29.43 -0.40 -0.71
C GLY A 919 29.24 -0.60 -2.22
N THR A 920 29.31 -1.84 -2.72
CA THR A 920 29.19 -2.17 -4.15
C THR A 920 27.77 -2.46 -4.59
N ASP A 921 26.82 -2.56 -3.65
CA ASP A 921 25.40 -2.63 -3.98
C ASP A 921 24.87 -1.28 -4.48
N LEU A 922 23.82 -1.36 -5.30
CA LEU A 922 23.19 -0.21 -5.94
C LEU A 922 22.84 0.91 -4.94
N HIS A 923 22.26 0.56 -3.80
CA HIS A 923 21.79 1.57 -2.83
C HIS A 923 22.95 2.29 -2.16
N SER A 924 24.02 1.58 -1.81
CA SER A 924 25.21 2.20 -1.23
C SER A 924 25.92 3.07 -2.25
N LYS A 925 26.01 2.65 -3.52
CA LYS A 925 26.62 3.47 -4.58
C LYS A 925 25.84 4.77 -4.80
N THR A 926 24.51 4.71 -4.92
CA THR A 926 23.66 5.93 -5.01
C THR A 926 23.80 6.81 -3.77
N ALA A 927 23.83 6.21 -2.57
CA ALA A 927 23.99 6.93 -1.32
C ALA A 927 25.30 7.73 -1.27
N THR A 928 26.42 7.11 -1.66
CA THR A 928 27.73 7.75 -1.74
C THR A 928 27.77 8.85 -2.81
N THR A 929 27.18 8.64 -3.99
CA THR A 929 27.16 9.66 -5.06
C THR A 929 26.44 10.94 -4.65
N VAL A 930 25.33 10.83 -3.91
CA VAL A 930 24.48 11.99 -3.56
C VAL A 930 24.80 12.55 -2.15
N GLY A 931 25.47 11.75 -1.32
CA GLY A 931 25.76 12.07 0.08
C GLY A 931 24.52 11.94 0.97
N ILE A 932 23.75 10.86 0.82
CA ILE A 932 22.54 10.57 1.62
C ILE A 932 22.65 9.22 2.31
N SER A 933 21.75 8.94 3.26
CA SER A 933 21.67 7.61 3.89
C SER A 933 21.23 6.54 2.88
N ARG A 934 21.66 5.29 3.12
CA ARG A 934 21.29 4.14 2.29
C ARG A 934 19.77 3.92 2.20
N GLU A 935 19.04 4.12 3.30
CA GLU A 935 17.58 3.99 3.33
C GLU A 935 16.89 5.07 2.48
N HIS A 936 17.38 6.31 2.50
CA HIS A 936 16.90 7.35 1.58
C HIS A 936 17.24 7.00 0.12
N ALA A 937 18.45 6.51 -0.15
CA ALA A 937 18.86 6.06 -1.48
C ALA A 937 18.01 4.89 -2.00
N LYS A 938 17.50 4.01 -1.12
CA LYS A 938 16.53 2.98 -1.47
C LYS A 938 15.26 3.62 -2.04
N VAL A 939 14.67 4.59 -1.36
CA VAL A 939 13.48 5.31 -1.85
C VAL A 939 13.76 5.97 -3.21
N PHE A 940 14.93 6.58 -3.40
CA PHE A 940 15.34 7.15 -4.69
C PHE A 940 15.39 6.12 -5.80
N ASN A 941 16.11 5.01 -5.61
CA ASN A 941 16.32 4.03 -6.66
C ASN A 941 14.99 3.41 -7.12
N TYR A 942 14.09 3.07 -6.20
CA TYR A 942 12.76 2.58 -6.57
C TYR A 942 11.94 3.64 -7.31
N GLY A 943 11.91 4.90 -6.82
CA GLY A 943 11.21 5.99 -7.50
C GLY A 943 11.74 6.20 -8.93
N ARG A 944 13.05 6.11 -9.13
CA ARG A 944 13.72 6.27 -10.43
C ARG A 944 13.39 5.13 -11.40
N ILE A 945 13.43 3.88 -10.94
CA ILE A 945 13.07 2.70 -11.75
C ILE A 945 11.62 2.80 -12.25
N TYR A 946 10.73 3.40 -11.45
CA TYR A 946 9.35 3.70 -11.84
C TYR A 946 9.20 4.91 -12.77
N GLY A 947 10.30 5.43 -13.32
CA GLY A 947 10.28 6.52 -14.28
C GLY A 947 10.07 7.90 -13.65
N ALA A 948 10.30 8.08 -12.35
CA ALA A 948 10.35 9.42 -11.77
C ALA A 948 11.48 10.24 -12.44
N GLY A 949 11.20 11.51 -12.72
CA GLY A 949 12.15 12.43 -13.34
C GLY A 949 12.96 13.24 -12.32
N GLN A 950 13.83 14.12 -12.84
CA GLN A 950 14.65 15.02 -12.04
C GLN A 950 13.86 15.88 -11.04
N PRO A 951 12.71 16.52 -11.41
CA PRO A 951 11.97 17.37 -10.47
C PRO A 951 11.42 16.61 -9.26
N PHE A 952 11.17 15.30 -9.41
CA PHE A 952 10.78 14.45 -8.28
C PHE A 952 11.95 14.24 -7.33
N ALA A 953 13.15 13.97 -7.86
CA ALA A 953 14.33 13.77 -7.05
C ALA A 953 14.75 15.03 -6.30
N GLU A 954 14.69 16.20 -6.94
CA GLU A 954 14.92 17.50 -6.29
C GLU A 954 14.01 17.70 -5.08
N ARG A 955 12.70 17.53 -5.26
CA ARG A 955 11.72 17.65 -4.18
C ARG A 955 12.00 16.68 -3.05
N LEU A 956 12.34 15.43 -3.39
CA LEU A 956 12.61 14.39 -2.40
C LEU A 956 13.92 14.68 -1.63
N LEU A 957 14.96 15.17 -2.31
CA LEU A 957 16.21 15.59 -1.67
C LEU A 957 15.97 16.72 -0.68
N MET A 958 15.18 17.73 -1.08
CA MET A 958 14.81 18.85 -0.21
C MET A 958 13.91 18.42 0.96
N GLN A 959 13.10 17.37 0.80
CA GLN A 959 12.31 16.79 1.90
C GLN A 959 13.18 16.06 2.91
N PHE A 960 14.13 15.25 2.43
CA PHE A 960 15.06 14.54 3.31
C PHE A 960 16.02 15.51 4.00
N ASN A 961 16.55 16.49 3.27
CA ASN A 961 17.44 17.50 3.79
C ASN A 961 16.93 18.90 3.44
N HIS A 962 16.26 19.53 4.40
CA HIS A 962 15.69 20.88 4.24
C HIS A 962 16.75 21.98 4.20
N ARG A 963 18.03 21.66 4.46
CA ARG A 963 19.16 22.59 4.37
C ARG A 963 19.70 22.74 2.95
N LEU A 964 19.37 21.81 2.06
CA LEU A 964 19.75 21.90 0.65
C LEU A 964 18.97 23.01 -0.04
N THR A 965 19.67 23.87 -0.77
CA THR A 965 19.02 24.84 -1.65
C THR A 965 18.38 24.14 -2.86
N GLN A 966 17.43 24.80 -3.52
CA GLN A 966 16.85 24.25 -4.75
C GLN A 966 17.92 24.03 -5.83
N GLN A 967 18.93 24.89 -5.90
CA GLN A 967 20.03 24.78 -6.84
C GLN A 967 20.91 23.57 -6.52
N GLU A 968 21.37 23.42 -5.27
CA GLU A 968 22.17 22.26 -4.85
C GLU A 968 21.39 20.95 -5.02
N ALA A 969 20.08 20.96 -4.75
CA ALA A 969 19.22 19.81 -4.97
C ALA A 969 19.09 19.45 -6.47
N ALA A 970 19.01 20.45 -7.35
CA ALA A 970 19.01 20.27 -8.80
C ALA A 970 20.35 19.71 -9.29
N GLU A 971 21.47 20.29 -8.88
CA GLU A 971 22.82 19.84 -9.22
C GLU A 971 23.04 18.38 -8.78
N LYS A 972 22.69 18.04 -7.53
CA LYS A 972 22.78 16.67 -7.02
C LYS A 972 21.85 15.69 -7.75
N ALA A 973 20.63 16.12 -8.07
CA ALA A 973 19.69 15.29 -8.83
C ALA A 973 20.22 15.03 -10.25
N GLN A 974 20.72 16.06 -10.93
CA GLN A 974 21.31 15.95 -12.27
C GLN A 974 22.52 15.04 -12.28
N GLN A 975 23.45 15.24 -11.36
CA GLN A 975 24.62 14.38 -11.17
C GLN A 975 24.19 12.92 -10.99
N MET A 976 23.20 12.67 -10.13
CA MET A 976 22.67 11.32 -9.92
C MET A 976 22.08 10.74 -11.21
N TYR A 977 21.20 11.44 -11.92
CA TYR A 977 20.59 10.92 -13.16
C TYR A 977 21.61 10.75 -14.28
N ALA A 978 22.59 11.63 -14.41
CA ALA A 978 23.65 11.51 -15.41
C ALA A 978 24.53 10.26 -15.18
N VAL A 979 24.92 9.99 -13.92
CA VAL A 979 25.72 8.79 -13.57
C VAL A 979 24.91 7.49 -13.77
N THR A 980 23.62 7.54 -13.49
CA THR A 980 22.78 6.34 -13.43
C THR A 980 21.97 6.11 -14.70
N LYS A 981 21.05 7.01 -15.05
CA LYS A 981 20.25 6.92 -16.27
C LYS A 981 21.07 7.21 -17.52
N GLY A 982 22.08 8.09 -17.43
CA GLY A 982 22.90 8.52 -18.55
C GLY A 982 22.34 9.76 -19.26
N LEU A 983 22.94 10.08 -20.40
CA LEU A 983 22.52 11.21 -21.26
C LEU A 983 21.63 10.71 -22.40
N ARG A 984 20.74 11.56 -22.92
CA ARG A 984 19.95 11.23 -24.11
C ARG A 984 20.76 11.41 -25.39
N TRP A 985 20.66 10.41 -26.24
CA TRP A 985 21.20 10.35 -27.59
C TRP A 985 20.06 10.12 -28.57
N TYR A 986 20.26 10.58 -29.80
CA TYR A 986 19.24 10.58 -30.84
C TYR A 986 19.74 9.93 -32.12
N ARG A 987 18.85 9.25 -32.84
CA ARG A 987 19.08 8.83 -34.21
C ARG A 987 18.22 9.69 -35.12
N LEU A 988 18.84 10.23 -36.17
CA LEU A 988 18.14 11.04 -37.15
C LEU A 988 17.18 10.16 -37.96
N SER A 989 16.03 10.72 -38.31
CA SER A 989 15.10 10.11 -39.27
C SER A 989 15.64 10.20 -40.70
N ASP A 990 15.00 9.54 -41.66
CA ASP A 990 15.35 9.68 -43.07
C ASP A 990 15.29 11.15 -43.53
N GLU A 991 14.31 11.91 -43.03
CA GLU A 991 14.22 13.35 -43.24
C GLU A 991 15.38 14.09 -42.56
N GLY A 992 15.72 13.74 -41.31
CA GLY A 992 16.84 14.31 -40.57
C GLY A 992 18.19 14.05 -41.25
N GLU A 993 18.41 12.83 -41.73
CA GLU A 993 19.60 12.44 -42.49
C GLU A 993 19.68 13.16 -43.82
N TRP A 994 18.56 13.29 -44.54
CA TRP A 994 18.49 14.08 -45.76
C TRP A 994 18.83 15.55 -45.47
N LEU A 995 18.30 16.14 -44.41
CA LEU A 995 18.59 17.52 -44.02
C LEU A 995 20.06 17.73 -43.64
N VAL A 996 20.69 16.78 -42.96
CA VAL A 996 22.12 16.84 -42.64
C VAL A 996 22.98 16.76 -43.91
N ARG A 997 22.61 15.91 -44.87
CA ARG A 997 23.31 15.80 -46.16
C ARG A 997 23.11 17.03 -47.03
N GLU A 998 21.87 17.49 -47.19
CA GLU A 998 21.51 18.64 -48.02
C GLU A 998 22.21 19.91 -47.51
N PHE A 999 22.16 20.15 -46.19
CA PHE A 999 22.73 21.36 -45.60
C PHE A 999 24.19 21.22 -45.13
N HIS A 1000 24.83 20.07 -45.39
CA HIS A 1000 26.23 19.78 -45.06
C HIS A 1000 26.57 20.09 -43.59
N LEU A 1001 25.71 19.64 -42.67
CA LEU A 1001 25.84 19.96 -41.25
C LEU A 1001 26.89 19.06 -40.58
N PRO A 1002 27.89 19.63 -39.88
CA PRO A 1002 28.85 18.82 -39.13
C PRO A 1002 28.21 18.28 -37.86
N VAL A 1003 28.10 16.95 -37.78
CA VAL A 1003 27.46 16.18 -36.70
C VAL A 1003 28.37 15.02 -36.31
N ASP A 1004 28.77 14.98 -35.05
CA ASP A 1004 29.58 13.87 -34.53
C ASP A 1004 28.69 12.65 -34.27
N ARG A 1005 29.09 11.51 -34.87
CA ARG A 1005 28.34 10.25 -34.81
C ARG A 1005 29.13 9.20 -34.05
N THR A 1006 28.46 8.47 -33.18
CA THR A 1006 28.99 7.22 -32.61
C THR A 1006 29.02 6.10 -33.67
N GLU A 1007 29.75 5.01 -33.41
CA GLU A 1007 29.84 3.84 -34.31
C GLU A 1007 28.45 3.27 -34.68
N ASP A 1008 27.49 3.36 -33.76
CA ASP A 1008 26.09 2.91 -33.91
C ASP A 1008 25.17 3.96 -34.60
N GLY A 1009 25.72 5.10 -35.03
CA GLY A 1009 24.99 6.19 -35.71
C GLY A 1009 24.19 7.12 -34.80
N TRP A 1010 24.44 7.13 -33.48
CA TRP A 1010 23.79 8.06 -32.55
C TRP A 1010 24.51 9.41 -32.50
N ILE A 1011 23.73 10.47 -32.31
CA ILE A 1011 24.17 11.86 -32.20
C ILE A 1011 23.79 12.45 -30.85
N SER A 1012 24.55 13.45 -30.40
CA SER A 1012 24.28 14.15 -29.14
C SER A 1012 23.06 15.07 -29.25
N LEU A 1013 22.51 15.50 -28.11
CA LEU A 1013 21.46 16.52 -28.08
C LEU A 1013 21.95 17.86 -28.66
N GLN A 1014 23.23 18.22 -28.49
CA GLN A 1014 23.79 19.46 -29.02
C GLN A 1014 23.73 19.45 -30.55
N ASP A 1015 24.15 18.34 -31.15
CA ASP A 1015 24.13 18.17 -32.59
C ASP A 1015 22.71 18.14 -33.13
N LEU A 1016 21.78 17.44 -32.44
CA LEU A 1016 20.38 17.44 -32.84
C LEU A 1016 19.79 18.85 -32.84
N ARG A 1017 20.07 19.65 -31.79
CA ARG A 1017 19.61 21.05 -31.70
C ARG A 1017 20.22 21.91 -32.80
N LYS A 1018 21.49 21.68 -33.14
CA LYS A 1018 22.16 22.35 -34.26
C LYS A 1018 21.47 22.02 -35.58
N VAL A 1019 21.11 20.75 -35.81
CA VAL A 1019 20.33 20.32 -36.96
C VAL A 1019 18.96 20.99 -36.98
N GLN A 1020 18.18 20.90 -35.89
CA GLN A 1020 16.85 21.51 -35.79
C GLN A 1020 16.85 23.04 -35.97
N ARG A 1021 17.85 23.74 -35.43
CA ARG A 1021 17.98 25.19 -35.53
C ARG A 1021 18.30 25.62 -36.97
N GLU A 1022 19.22 24.92 -37.63
CA GLU A 1022 19.60 25.22 -39.01
C GLU A 1022 18.48 24.86 -39.99
N THR A 1023 17.76 23.76 -39.75
CA THR A 1023 16.61 23.38 -40.57
C THR A 1023 15.44 24.35 -40.39
N ALA A 1024 15.13 24.78 -39.17
CA ALA A 1024 14.09 25.79 -38.92
C ALA A 1024 14.41 27.14 -39.58
N ARG A 1025 15.69 27.54 -39.62
CA ARG A 1025 16.15 28.76 -40.31
C ARG A 1025 16.02 28.67 -41.82
N LYS A 1026 16.35 27.52 -42.41
CA LYS A 1026 16.44 27.35 -43.87
C LYS A 1026 15.15 26.85 -44.55
N SER A 1027 14.19 26.29 -43.80
CA SER A 1027 13.00 25.60 -44.37
C SER A 1027 11.68 26.38 -44.27
N HIS A 1028 11.71 27.71 -44.09
CA HIS A 1028 10.51 28.54 -43.98
C HIS A 1028 9.47 27.99 -42.97
N TRP A 1029 9.93 27.53 -41.80
CA TRP A 1029 9.06 27.08 -40.70
C TRP A 1029 8.18 25.85 -40.99
N LYS A 1030 8.56 24.99 -41.94
CA LYS A 1030 7.97 23.64 -42.04
C LYS A 1030 8.41 22.78 -40.85
N LYS A 1031 7.46 22.03 -40.27
CA LYS A 1031 7.70 21.12 -39.15
C LYS A 1031 8.20 19.78 -39.72
N TRP A 1032 9.46 19.46 -39.50
CA TRP A 1032 10.11 18.22 -39.94
C TRP A 1032 10.23 17.25 -38.77
N GLU A 1033 10.00 15.96 -39.00
CA GLU A 1033 10.33 14.95 -38.01
C GLU A 1033 11.82 14.62 -38.17
N VAL A 1034 12.68 15.28 -37.39
CA VAL A 1034 14.14 15.13 -37.49
C VAL A 1034 14.67 13.93 -36.70
N VAL A 1035 13.89 13.43 -35.75
CA VAL A 1035 14.29 12.35 -34.83
C VAL A 1035 13.49 11.10 -35.15
N ALA A 1036 14.19 10.00 -35.43
CA ALA A 1036 13.55 8.67 -35.53
C ALA A 1036 13.57 7.94 -34.19
N GLU A 1037 14.69 8.02 -33.46
CA GLU A 1037 14.89 7.20 -32.26
C GLU A 1037 15.58 8.00 -31.15
N ARG A 1038 15.31 7.64 -29.90
CA ARG A 1038 15.95 8.21 -28.71
C ARG A 1038 16.38 7.08 -27.78
N ALA A 1039 17.57 7.20 -27.21
CA ALA A 1039 18.09 6.24 -26.24
C ALA A 1039 18.96 6.95 -25.20
N TRP A 1040 19.00 6.40 -24.00
CA TRP A 1040 19.92 6.76 -22.95
C TRP A 1040 21.25 6.04 -23.18
N LYS A 1041 22.39 6.74 -23.03
CA LYS A 1041 23.73 6.12 -23.05
C LYS A 1041 24.62 6.70 -21.95
N GLY A 1042 25.54 5.86 -21.48
CA GLY A 1042 26.66 6.26 -20.60
C GLY A 1042 26.40 6.12 -19.10
N GLY A 1043 25.18 5.85 -18.67
CA GLY A 1043 24.84 5.59 -17.27
C GLY A 1043 24.84 4.09 -16.92
N THR A 1044 24.87 3.78 -15.63
CA THR A 1044 24.85 2.40 -15.11
C THR A 1044 23.56 1.63 -15.42
N GLU A 1045 22.45 2.34 -15.62
CA GLU A 1045 21.09 1.81 -15.80
C GLU A 1045 20.51 2.12 -17.20
N SER A 1046 21.30 2.75 -18.09
CA SER A 1046 20.82 3.23 -19.40
C SER A 1046 20.10 2.16 -20.21
N GLU A 1047 20.68 0.96 -20.28
CA GLU A 1047 20.12 -0.17 -21.06
C GLU A 1047 18.78 -0.66 -20.52
N MET A 1048 18.61 -0.68 -19.21
CA MET A 1048 17.34 -1.00 -18.57
C MET A 1048 16.27 0.03 -18.94
N PHE A 1049 16.58 1.33 -18.84
CA PHE A 1049 15.62 2.37 -19.23
C PHE A 1049 15.28 2.33 -20.72
N ASN A 1050 16.26 2.05 -21.60
CA ASN A 1050 16.01 1.90 -23.03
C ASN A 1050 15.04 0.75 -23.30
N LYS A 1051 15.25 -0.39 -22.64
CA LYS A 1051 14.35 -1.54 -22.78
C LYS A 1051 12.95 -1.26 -22.25
N LEU A 1052 12.83 -0.62 -21.08
CA LEU A 1052 11.54 -0.25 -20.51
C LEU A 1052 10.80 0.77 -21.37
N GLU A 1053 11.50 1.81 -21.85
CA GLU A 1053 10.91 2.82 -22.75
C GLU A 1053 10.48 2.18 -24.08
N SER A 1054 11.29 1.28 -24.66
CA SER A 1054 10.94 0.53 -25.87
C SER A 1054 9.66 -0.29 -25.73
N ILE A 1055 9.50 -1.02 -24.62
CA ILE A 1055 8.26 -1.76 -24.33
C ILE A 1055 7.10 -0.79 -24.14
N ALA A 1056 7.32 0.28 -23.37
CA ALA A 1056 6.30 1.27 -23.07
C ALA A 1056 5.80 1.97 -24.34
N THR A 1057 6.67 2.33 -25.29
CA THR A 1057 6.32 3.04 -26.54
C THR A 1057 5.81 2.16 -27.66
N SER A 1058 5.94 0.84 -27.57
CA SER A 1058 5.43 -0.08 -28.59
C SER A 1058 3.93 0.09 -28.84
N ASP A 1059 3.45 -0.16 -30.06
CA ASP A 1059 2.04 0.04 -30.43
C ASP A 1059 1.07 -0.76 -29.54
N ILE A 1060 1.49 -1.95 -29.12
CA ILE A 1060 0.75 -2.83 -28.23
C ILE A 1060 1.66 -3.22 -27.05
N PRO A 1061 1.80 -2.36 -26.02
CA PRO A 1061 2.66 -2.62 -24.88
C PRO A 1061 2.23 -3.90 -24.15
N ARG A 1062 3.19 -4.81 -23.95
CA ARG A 1062 2.99 -6.12 -23.31
C ARG A 1062 4.06 -6.40 -22.27
N THR A 1063 3.69 -7.13 -21.22
CA THR A 1063 4.68 -7.66 -20.29
C THR A 1063 5.58 -8.68 -21.00
N PRO A 1064 6.89 -8.71 -20.70
CA PRO A 1064 7.86 -9.52 -21.42
C PRO A 1064 7.70 -11.04 -21.19
N VAL A 1065 7.10 -11.45 -20.07
CA VAL A 1065 7.03 -12.86 -19.66
C VAL A 1065 5.69 -13.50 -20.05
N LEU A 1066 4.57 -12.98 -19.53
CA LEU A 1066 3.23 -13.53 -19.79
C LEU A 1066 2.48 -12.82 -20.94
N GLY A 1067 3.02 -11.72 -21.48
CA GLY A 1067 2.43 -11.04 -22.63
C GLY A 1067 1.15 -10.27 -22.31
N CYS A 1068 0.91 -9.92 -21.05
CA CYS A 1068 -0.27 -9.15 -20.64
C CYS A 1068 -0.18 -7.73 -21.17
N ARG A 1069 -1.28 -7.19 -21.74
CA ARG A 1069 -1.31 -5.83 -22.30
C ARG A 1069 -1.61 -4.77 -21.24
N ILE A 1070 -1.15 -3.54 -21.45
CA ILE A 1070 -1.48 -2.37 -20.60
C ILE A 1070 -2.98 -2.04 -20.62
N SER A 1071 -3.52 -1.21 -19.73
CA SER A 1071 -4.92 -0.74 -19.87
C SER A 1071 -5.12 0.00 -21.20
N ARG A 1072 -6.29 -0.16 -21.84
CA ARG A 1072 -6.67 0.58 -23.07
C ARG A 1072 -6.49 2.09 -22.93
N ALA A 1073 -6.72 2.62 -21.73
CA ALA A 1073 -6.60 4.05 -21.42
C ALA A 1073 -5.15 4.57 -21.45
N LEU A 1074 -4.14 3.70 -21.54
CA LEU A 1074 -2.71 4.04 -21.54
C LEU A 1074 -1.98 3.49 -22.77
N GLU A 1075 -2.70 2.91 -23.73
CA GLU A 1075 -2.13 2.51 -25.01
C GLU A 1075 -1.67 3.77 -25.79
N PRO A 1076 -0.53 3.71 -26.51
CA PRO A 1076 -0.07 4.85 -27.31
C PRO A 1076 -1.11 5.33 -28.33
N SER A 1077 -1.99 4.46 -28.82
CA SER A 1077 -3.12 4.84 -29.68
C SER A 1077 -4.09 5.84 -29.03
N ALA A 1078 -4.26 5.78 -27.70
CA ALA A 1078 -5.21 6.60 -26.95
C ALA A 1078 -4.57 7.81 -26.25
N VAL A 1079 -3.29 7.72 -25.87
CA VAL A 1079 -2.59 8.79 -25.14
C VAL A 1079 -1.39 9.39 -25.89
N GLN A 1080 -1.05 8.86 -27.06
CA GLN A 1080 0.11 9.29 -27.85
C GLN A 1080 1.42 9.21 -27.01
N GLY A 1081 2.13 10.33 -26.89
CA GLY A 1081 3.37 10.46 -26.12
C GLY A 1081 3.19 10.75 -24.63
N GLU A 1082 1.94 10.87 -24.14
CA GLU A 1082 1.64 11.24 -22.76
C GLU A 1082 1.78 10.06 -21.77
N PHE A 1083 1.84 10.38 -20.48
CA PHE A 1083 1.88 9.43 -19.37
C PHE A 1083 3.03 8.40 -19.41
N MET A 1084 4.16 8.75 -20.04
CA MET A 1084 5.33 7.86 -20.15
C MET A 1084 5.81 7.32 -18.81
N THR A 1085 5.80 8.13 -17.76
CA THR A 1085 6.16 7.69 -16.40
C THR A 1085 5.27 6.57 -15.89
N SER A 1086 3.96 6.68 -16.13
CA SER A 1086 2.98 5.64 -15.74
C SER A 1086 3.14 4.37 -16.56
N ARG A 1087 3.47 4.48 -17.86
CA ARG A 1087 3.69 3.34 -18.76
C ARG A 1087 4.98 2.59 -18.43
N VAL A 1088 6.09 3.30 -18.17
CA VAL A 1088 7.36 2.70 -17.75
C VAL A 1088 7.22 2.00 -16.40
N ASN A 1089 6.59 2.67 -15.42
CA ASN A 1089 6.27 2.06 -14.14
C ASN A 1089 5.43 0.77 -14.29
N TRP A 1090 4.45 0.80 -15.19
CA TRP A 1090 3.60 -0.36 -15.46
C TRP A 1090 4.39 -1.57 -15.93
N VAL A 1091 5.43 -1.42 -16.76
CA VAL A 1091 6.21 -2.56 -17.26
C VAL A 1091 6.83 -3.36 -16.12
N VAL A 1092 7.49 -2.70 -15.16
CA VAL A 1092 8.14 -3.37 -14.03
C VAL A 1092 7.10 -3.96 -13.07
N GLN A 1093 6.14 -3.14 -12.63
CA GLN A 1093 5.17 -3.56 -11.62
C GLN A 1093 4.22 -4.66 -12.13
N SER A 1094 3.81 -4.59 -13.39
CA SER A 1094 2.96 -5.60 -14.03
C SER A 1094 3.75 -6.90 -14.25
N SER A 1095 5.05 -6.82 -14.52
CA SER A 1095 5.92 -8.00 -14.57
C SER A 1095 6.13 -8.63 -13.19
N ALA A 1096 6.17 -7.85 -12.10
CA ALA A 1096 6.20 -8.40 -10.75
C ALA A 1096 4.91 -9.18 -10.41
N VAL A 1097 3.76 -8.75 -10.93
CA VAL A 1097 2.50 -9.52 -10.81
C VAL A 1097 2.56 -10.83 -11.60
N ASP A 1098 3.19 -10.84 -12.78
CA ASP A 1098 3.43 -12.08 -13.54
C ASP A 1098 4.27 -13.08 -12.73
N TYR A 1099 5.26 -12.58 -11.99
CA TYR A 1099 6.09 -13.38 -11.08
C TYR A 1099 5.25 -14.00 -9.97
N LEU A 1100 4.40 -13.22 -9.30
CA LEU A 1100 3.50 -13.74 -8.26
C LEU A 1100 2.57 -14.82 -8.82
N HIS A 1101 1.97 -14.62 -9.99
CA HIS A 1101 1.10 -15.63 -10.59
C HIS A 1101 1.82 -16.94 -10.90
N LEU A 1102 3.05 -16.88 -11.41
CA LEU A 1102 3.88 -18.08 -11.64
C LEU A 1102 4.17 -18.81 -10.31
N MET A 1103 4.47 -18.07 -9.24
CA MET A 1103 4.67 -18.66 -7.92
C MET A 1103 3.41 -19.36 -7.40
N LEU A 1104 2.25 -18.72 -7.48
CA LEU A 1104 0.99 -19.30 -7.02
C LEU A 1104 0.63 -20.58 -7.79
N VAL A 1105 0.78 -20.56 -9.11
CA VAL A 1105 0.50 -21.72 -9.98
C VAL A 1105 1.46 -22.89 -9.69
N ALA A 1106 2.75 -22.62 -9.53
CA ALA A 1106 3.74 -23.66 -9.23
C ALA A 1106 3.55 -24.23 -7.81
N MET A 1107 3.32 -23.39 -6.80
CA MET A 1107 3.06 -23.89 -5.43
C MET A 1107 1.82 -24.75 -5.37
N LYS A 1108 0.73 -24.33 -6.02
CA LYS A 1108 -0.50 -25.13 -6.10
C LYS A 1108 -0.25 -26.48 -6.76
N TRP A 1109 0.49 -26.50 -7.87
CA TRP A 1109 0.87 -27.75 -8.53
C TRP A 1109 1.67 -28.67 -7.61
N LEU A 1110 2.70 -28.17 -6.93
CA LEU A 1110 3.51 -28.97 -6.02
C LEU A 1110 2.70 -29.49 -4.82
N PHE A 1111 1.73 -28.71 -4.34
CA PHE A 1111 0.85 -29.14 -3.26
C PHE A 1111 -0.06 -30.29 -3.71
N GLU A 1112 -0.64 -30.19 -4.90
CA GLU A 1112 -1.50 -31.22 -5.49
C GLU A 1112 -0.72 -32.49 -5.85
N GLU A 1113 0.43 -32.37 -6.50
CA GLU A 1113 1.23 -33.52 -6.99
C GLU A 1113 1.80 -34.34 -5.85
N PHE A 1114 2.30 -33.69 -4.79
CA PHE A 1114 2.93 -34.36 -3.66
C PHE A 1114 2.01 -34.53 -2.44
N ALA A 1115 0.73 -34.17 -2.55
CA ALA A 1115 -0.22 -34.20 -1.45
C ALA A 1115 0.32 -33.50 -0.18
N ILE A 1116 0.81 -32.26 -0.34
CA ILE A 1116 1.19 -31.38 0.76
C ILE A 1116 -0.08 -30.67 1.22
N ASP A 1117 -0.45 -30.84 2.49
CA ASP A 1117 -1.65 -30.23 3.05
C ASP A 1117 -1.39 -28.76 3.40
N GLY A 1118 -1.74 -27.87 2.48
CA GLY A 1118 -1.60 -26.43 2.67
C GLY A 1118 -2.55 -25.59 1.83
N ARG A 1119 -2.69 -24.33 2.23
CA ARG A 1119 -3.58 -23.33 1.65
C ARG A 1119 -2.90 -21.98 1.52
N PHE A 1120 -3.18 -21.25 0.44
CA PHE A 1120 -2.71 -19.88 0.29
C PHE A 1120 -3.31 -18.97 1.38
N CYS A 1121 -2.45 -18.25 2.11
CA CYS A 1121 -2.85 -17.38 3.21
C CYS A 1121 -3.02 -15.94 2.70
N ILE A 1122 -1.91 -15.30 2.31
CA ILE A 1122 -1.89 -13.95 1.76
C ILE A 1122 -0.56 -13.69 1.03
N SER A 1123 -0.54 -12.71 0.13
CA SER A 1123 0.68 -12.11 -0.39
C SER A 1123 0.69 -10.63 -0.03
N ILE A 1124 1.69 -10.17 0.74
CA ILE A 1124 1.82 -8.78 1.19
C ILE A 1124 3.11 -8.20 0.62
N HIS A 1125 3.01 -7.23 -0.28
CA HIS A 1125 4.17 -6.72 -1.03
C HIS A 1125 4.87 -7.87 -1.79
N ASP A 1126 6.11 -8.21 -1.42
CA ASP A 1126 6.91 -9.26 -2.03
C ASP A 1126 6.94 -10.54 -1.15
N GLU A 1127 6.20 -10.53 -0.03
CA GLU A 1127 6.03 -11.67 0.87
C GLU A 1127 4.89 -12.58 0.34
N VAL A 1128 5.14 -13.89 0.29
CA VAL A 1128 4.10 -14.90 -0.01
C VAL A 1128 4.03 -15.88 1.16
N ARG A 1129 2.81 -16.12 1.67
CA ARG A 1129 2.58 -16.92 2.88
C ARG A 1129 1.50 -17.98 2.64
N TYR A 1130 1.74 -19.17 3.16
CA TYR A 1130 0.87 -20.34 3.08
C TYR A 1130 0.62 -20.90 4.48
N LEU A 1131 -0.61 -21.33 4.75
CA LEU A 1131 -0.94 -22.10 5.93
C LEU A 1131 -0.74 -23.58 5.60
N VAL A 1132 0.14 -24.28 6.32
CA VAL A 1132 0.54 -25.66 6.02
C VAL A 1132 0.42 -26.50 7.28
N ARG A 1133 0.03 -27.76 7.14
CA ARG A 1133 0.02 -28.71 8.26
C ARG A 1133 1.44 -28.94 8.77
N GLU A 1134 1.61 -29.04 10.09
CA GLU A 1134 2.94 -29.08 10.72
C GLU A 1134 3.82 -30.25 10.24
N GLU A 1135 3.21 -31.38 9.85
CA GLU A 1135 3.92 -32.54 9.29
C GLU A 1135 4.56 -32.28 7.93
N ASP A 1136 4.02 -31.33 7.16
CA ASP A 1136 4.46 -31.04 5.79
C ASP A 1136 5.24 -29.70 5.69
N ARG A 1137 5.51 -29.01 6.82
CA ARG A 1137 6.14 -27.67 6.83
C ARG A 1137 7.47 -27.61 6.09
N TYR A 1138 8.36 -28.60 6.28
CA TYR A 1138 9.66 -28.65 5.61
C TYR A 1138 9.53 -29.01 4.13
N ARG A 1139 8.55 -29.84 3.77
CA ARG A 1139 8.22 -30.18 2.37
C ARG A 1139 7.68 -28.95 1.64
N ALA A 1140 6.80 -28.19 2.28
CA ALA A 1140 6.30 -26.93 1.73
C ALA A 1140 7.41 -25.87 1.59
N ALA A 1141 8.35 -25.81 2.54
CA ALA A 1141 9.51 -24.92 2.43
C ALA A 1141 10.39 -25.26 1.22
N LEU A 1142 10.65 -26.55 0.97
CA LEU A 1142 11.34 -27.00 -0.23
C LEU A 1142 10.55 -26.69 -1.51
N ALA A 1143 9.23 -26.91 -1.49
CA ALA A 1143 8.36 -26.60 -2.63
C ALA A 1143 8.39 -25.10 -2.97
N LEU A 1144 8.47 -24.22 -1.96
CA LEU A 1144 8.57 -22.78 -2.16
C LEU A 1144 9.91 -22.38 -2.78
N GLN A 1145 11.02 -23.00 -2.33
CA GLN A 1145 12.34 -22.82 -2.96
C GLN A 1145 12.35 -23.23 -4.44
N ILE A 1146 11.79 -24.42 -4.74
CA ILE A 1146 11.66 -24.92 -6.12
C ILE A 1146 10.78 -23.98 -6.96
N THR A 1147 9.68 -23.50 -6.39
CA THR A 1147 8.78 -22.56 -7.07
C THR A 1147 9.50 -21.30 -7.51
N ASN A 1148 10.30 -20.71 -6.62
CA ASN A 1148 11.05 -19.51 -6.94
C ASN A 1148 12.14 -19.75 -7.99
N LEU A 1149 12.84 -20.89 -7.91
CA LEU A 1149 13.77 -21.34 -8.94
C LEU A 1149 13.08 -21.42 -10.31
N LEU A 1150 11.96 -22.16 -10.42
CA LEU A 1150 11.22 -22.31 -11.68
C LEU A 1150 10.69 -20.98 -12.21
N THR A 1151 10.23 -20.10 -11.33
CA THR A 1151 9.73 -18.77 -11.69
C THR A 1151 10.85 -17.92 -12.28
N ARG A 1152 12.02 -17.86 -11.62
CA ARG A 1152 13.16 -17.07 -12.11
C ARG A 1152 13.74 -17.65 -13.40
N CYS A 1153 13.81 -18.98 -13.52
CA CYS A 1153 14.21 -19.64 -14.76
C CYS A 1153 13.25 -19.33 -15.91
N MET A 1154 11.93 -19.29 -15.66
CA MET A 1154 10.92 -18.93 -16.66
C MET A 1154 11.09 -17.49 -17.15
N PHE A 1155 11.38 -16.54 -16.24
CA PHE A 1155 11.71 -15.16 -16.59
C PHE A 1155 12.97 -15.08 -17.46
N ALA A 1156 14.06 -15.74 -17.05
CA ALA A 1156 15.30 -15.78 -17.81
C ALA A 1156 15.08 -16.37 -19.21
N TYR A 1157 14.40 -17.52 -19.30
CA TYR A 1157 14.09 -18.21 -20.55
C TYR A 1157 13.27 -17.33 -21.51
N LYS A 1158 12.24 -16.63 -21.01
CA LYS A 1158 11.41 -15.73 -21.83
C LYS A 1158 12.17 -14.52 -22.37
N LEU A 1159 13.23 -14.11 -21.67
CA LEU A 1159 14.12 -13.04 -22.08
C LEU A 1159 15.28 -13.52 -22.97
N GLY A 1160 15.33 -14.82 -23.30
CA GLY A 1160 16.38 -15.42 -24.13
C GLY A 1160 17.65 -15.83 -23.37
N LEU A 1161 17.58 -15.92 -22.04
CA LEU A 1161 18.68 -16.33 -21.18
C LEU A 1161 18.48 -17.78 -20.73
N ASN A 1162 19.26 -18.71 -21.30
CA ASN A 1162 19.14 -20.16 -21.05
C ASN A 1162 19.98 -20.65 -19.84
N ASP A 1163 20.10 -19.81 -18.82
CA ASP A 1163 20.75 -20.15 -17.54
C ASP A 1163 20.28 -19.16 -16.45
N LEU A 1164 20.57 -19.43 -15.18
CA LEU A 1164 20.25 -18.56 -14.05
C LEU A 1164 21.44 -18.47 -13.07
N PRO A 1165 21.75 -17.28 -12.51
CA PRO A 1165 22.75 -17.16 -11.45
C PRO A 1165 22.28 -17.85 -10.16
N GLN A 1166 23.18 -18.55 -9.48
CA GLN A 1166 22.81 -19.30 -8.26
C GLN A 1166 22.41 -18.38 -7.09
N SER A 1167 22.98 -17.16 -7.01
CA SER A 1167 22.66 -16.19 -5.95
C SER A 1167 21.19 -15.76 -5.92
N VAL A 1168 20.51 -15.84 -7.07
CA VAL A 1168 19.08 -15.58 -7.20
C VAL A 1168 18.29 -16.86 -7.43
N ALA A 1169 18.85 -18.05 -7.40
CA ALA A 1169 18.07 -19.27 -7.62
C ALA A 1169 17.09 -19.53 -6.46
N PHE A 1170 17.55 -19.28 -5.25
CA PHE A 1170 16.86 -19.62 -4.00
C PHE A 1170 16.55 -18.36 -3.18
N PHE A 1171 15.59 -18.46 -2.28
CA PHE A 1171 15.39 -17.47 -1.22
C PHE A 1171 16.57 -17.47 -0.27
N SER A 1172 16.86 -16.30 0.32
CA SER A 1172 17.81 -16.19 1.43
C SER A 1172 17.42 -17.11 2.59
N ALA A 1173 16.13 -17.12 2.95
CA ALA A 1173 15.54 -18.09 3.86
C ALA A 1173 14.04 -18.27 3.58
N VAL A 1174 13.50 -19.42 3.99
CA VAL A 1174 12.06 -19.64 4.10
C VAL A 1174 11.68 -19.63 5.58
N ASP A 1175 10.72 -18.78 5.92
CA ASP A 1175 10.19 -18.60 7.27
C ASP A 1175 9.13 -19.66 7.56
N ILE A 1176 9.25 -20.33 8.71
CA ILE A 1176 8.28 -21.26 9.27
C ILE A 1176 7.93 -20.80 10.68
N ASP A 1177 6.67 -20.42 10.90
CA ASP A 1177 6.25 -19.77 12.14
C ASP A 1177 4.80 -20.09 12.52
N ARG A 1178 4.45 -19.90 13.80
CA ARG A 1178 3.07 -19.98 14.29
C ARG A 1178 2.33 -18.65 14.13
N CYS A 1179 3.03 -17.54 13.96
CA CYS A 1179 2.42 -16.23 13.71
C CYS A 1179 3.05 -15.52 12.50
N LEU A 1180 2.30 -14.60 11.89
CA LEU A 1180 2.80 -13.83 10.75
C LEU A 1180 3.65 -12.64 11.24
N ARG A 1181 4.97 -12.73 11.08
CA ARG A 1181 5.89 -11.61 11.31
C ARG A 1181 6.89 -11.48 10.17
N LYS A 1182 7.55 -10.31 10.11
CA LYS A 1182 8.52 -9.98 9.06
C LYS A 1182 9.76 -10.88 9.14
N GLU A 1183 10.26 -11.09 10.34
CA GLU A 1183 11.42 -11.93 10.64
C GLU A 1183 11.03 -12.83 11.81
N VAL A 1184 11.30 -14.13 11.72
CA VAL A 1184 10.86 -15.13 12.71
C VAL A 1184 11.45 -14.93 14.11
N THR A 1185 12.54 -14.18 14.21
CA THR A 1185 13.20 -13.83 15.48
C THR A 1185 12.62 -12.57 16.12
N MET A 1186 11.75 -11.84 15.40
CA MET A 1186 11.15 -10.61 15.89
C MET A 1186 10.05 -10.91 16.91
N ASP A 1187 10.25 -10.48 18.17
CA ASP A 1187 9.29 -10.69 19.26
C ASP A 1187 8.09 -9.70 19.21
N CYS A 1188 8.03 -8.83 18.20
CA CYS A 1188 6.96 -7.84 17.98
C CYS A 1188 6.57 -7.02 19.23
N LYS A 1189 7.57 -6.52 19.96
CA LYS A 1189 7.36 -5.60 21.10
C LYS A 1189 6.88 -4.25 20.60
N THR A 1190 5.76 -3.79 21.14
CA THR A 1190 5.12 -2.51 20.83
C THR A 1190 4.55 -1.90 22.11
N PRO A 1191 4.08 -0.63 22.10
CA PRO A 1191 3.49 -0.03 23.30
C PRO A 1191 2.26 -0.78 23.81
N SER A 1192 1.45 -1.34 22.90
CA SER A 1192 0.29 -2.19 23.22
C SER A 1192 0.69 -3.61 23.62
N ASN A 1193 1.87 -4.09 23.18
CA ASN A 1193 2.45 -5.37 23.54
C ASN A 1193 3.88 -5.24 24.11
N PRO A 1194 4.06 -4.72 25.34
CA PRO A 1194 5.39 -4.39 25.87
C PRO A 1194 6.25 -5.61 26.18
N THR A 1195 5.63 -6.75 26.48
CA THR A 1195 6.32 -8.00 26.82
C THR A 1195 6.55 -8.92 25.63
N GLY A 1196 6.09 -8.55 24.43
CA GLY A 1196 6.32 -9.31 23.19
C GLY A 1196 5.47 -10.58 23.03
N MET A 1197 5.63 -11.26 21.90
CA MET A 1197 4.89 -12.46 21.52
C MET A 1197 5.23 -13.67 22.40
N GLU A 1198 6.50 -13.84 22.76
CA GLU A 1198 6.96 -14.99 23.52
C GLU A 1198 6.40 -15.00 24.94
N ARG A 1199 6.55 -13.89 25.67
CA ARG A 1199 6.11 -13.83 27.08
C ARG A 1199 4.62 -13.59 27.23
N ARG A 1200 3.99 -12.79 26.35
CA ARG A 1200 2.58 -12.40 26.51
C ARG A 1200 1.60 -13.39 25.91
N TYR A 1201 1.94 -13.91 24.74
CA TYR A 1201 1.08 -14.79 23.95
C TYR A 1201 1.57 -16.25 23.96
N GLY A 1202 2.74 -16.53 24.53
CA GLY A 1202 3.31 -17.89 24.58
C GLY A 1202 3.79 -18.39 23.22
N ILE A 1203 4.08 -17.49 22.27
CA ILE A 1203 4.49 -17.85 20.91
C ILE A 1203 6.01 -17.70 20.78
N PRO A 1204 6.78 -18.81 20.70
CA PRO A 1204 8.23 -18.75 20.59
C PRO A 1204 8.68 -18.22 19.22
N GLN A 1205 9.98 -18.00 19.06
CA GLN A 1205 10.58 -17.65 17.78
C GLN A 1205 10.43 -18.79 16.77
N GLY A 1206 10.19 -18.44 15.50
CA GLY A 1206 10.07 -19.41 14.41
C GLY A 1206 11.43 -19.83 13.84
N GLU A 1207 11.38 -20.66 12.80
CA GLU A 1207 12.55 -21.18 12.09
C GLU A 1207 12.70 -20.44 10.75
N ALA A 1208 13.89 -19.93 10.43
CA ALA A 1208 14.22 -19.40 9.11
C ALA A 1208 15.29 -20.29 8.50
N LEU A 1209 14.93 -21.03 7.45
CA LEU A 1209 15.78 -22.08 6.89
C LEU A 1209 16.27 -21.72 5.50
N ASP A 1210 17.57 -21.84 5.27
CA ASP A 1210 18.14 -21.73 3.94
C ASP A 1210 17.93 -23.02 3.12
N ILE A 1211 18.28 -22.98 1.82
CA ILE A 1211 18.11 -24.14 0.94
C ILE A 1211 18.92 -25.37 1.40
N TYR A 1212 20.10 -25.18 1.99
CA TYR A 1212 20.97 -26.29 2.39
C TYR A 1212 20.41 -27.01 3.61
N GLN A 1213 19.92 -26.26 4.60
CA GLN A 1213 19.23 -26.78 5.78
C GLN A 1213 17.93 -27.51 5.39
N ILE A 1214 17.14 -26.93 4.48
CA ILE A 1214 15.90 -27.57 3.99
C ILE A 1214 16.22 -28.89 3.29
N ILE A 1215 17.26 -28.94 2.46
CA ILE A 1215 17.68 -30.18 1.79
C ILE A 1215 18.13 -31.22 2.81
N GLU A 1216 18.83 -30.84 3.87
CA GLU A 1216 19.25 -31.78 4.92
C GLU A 1216 18.07 -32.44 5.63
N LEU A 1217 17.02 -31.67 5.94
CA LEU A 1217 15.79 -32.13 6.61
C LEU A 1217 14.86 -32.93 5.68
N THR A 1218 14.88 -32.67 4.38
CA THR A 1218 14.01 -33.35 3.39
C THR A 1218 14.73 -34.47 2.64
N LYS A 1219 16.06 -34.57 2.79
CA LYS A 1219 17.01 -35.22 1.86
C LYS A 1219 16.71 -34.92 0.39
N GLY A 1220 16.28 -33.68 0.10
CA GLY A 1220 16.02 -33.22 -1.27
C GLY A 1220 14.86 -33.90 -1.99
N SER A 1221 13.86 -34.43 -1.26
CA SER A 1221 12.63 -35.00 -1.85
C SER A 1221 11.38 -34.38 -1.27
N LEU A 1222 10.38 -34.18 -2.13
CA LEU A 1222 9.03 -33.74 -1.75
C LEU A 1222 8.10 -34.91 -1.40
N GLU A 1223 8.50 -36.16 -1.60
CA GLU A 1223 7.64 -37.32 -1.34
C GLU A 1223 7.34 -37.53 0.15
N LYS A 1224 6.13 -37.97 0.47
CA LYS A 1224 5.72 -38.29 1.83
C LYS A 1224 6.34 -39.62 2.25
N ARG A 1225 7.33 -39.59 3.13
CA ARG A 1225 8.01 -40.80 3.62
C ARG A 1225 7.12 -41.61 4.55
N SER A 1226 7.20 -42.92 4.41
CA SER A 1226 6.42 -43.89 5.22
C SER A 1226 7.03 -44.16 6.60
N GLN A 1227 8.16 -43.56 6.97
CA GLN A 1227 8.78 -43.70 8.30
C GLN A 1227 9.09 -42.34 8.95
N PRO A 1228 8.86 -42.20 10.27
CA PRO A 1228 9.15 -40.98 11.01
C PRO A 1228 10.65 -40.93 11.34
N GLY A 1229 11.37 -40.04 10.68
CA GLY A 1229 12.71 -39.60 11.06
C GLY A 1229 13.00 -38.28 10.35
N PRO A 1230 13.71 -37.34 11.01
CA PRO A 1230 14.18 -36.12 10.37
C PRO A 1230 15.16 -36.39 9.22
#